data_AF-A0A7R7VGX6-F1
#
_entry.id   AF-A0A7R7VGX6-F1
#
_cell.length_a   1.000
_cell.length_b   1.000
_cell.length_c   1.000
_cell.angle_alpha   90.00
_cell.angle_beta   90.00
_cell.angle_gamma   90.00
#
_symmetry.space_group_name_H-M   'P 1'
#
loop_
_entity.id
_entity.type
_entity.pdbx_description
1 polymer ?
#
loop_
_entity_poly.entity_id
_entity_poly.type
_entity_poly.pdbx_seq_one_letter_code
_entity_poly.pdbx_strand_id
1 'polypeptide(L)'
;MATLESLKSDLVHKATATESSLKQPLSDTQYSAGFDILLQGSGWITYQDFIIPQLSQLLAPLFDSRTHISVLEIGPGPKSVLGYLPGRLRRKVKRYVAFEPNSLFATRVEEWLCSEADSPLPCLESSPDIHRIPFALNRKTESGTGTGTRESEEKFDFILFCHSMYGMKPKAKFIERALEMLVERPEGGMVVVFHREGTLQLDGLVCHQMASFPIGAVSIANNDEVLDCFASFLAGFVMQGVEADKAIRVEWRKMCRALGRREEAHPDHLLFSSPNVMAAFTQHTTTLPELTAQVPLSMGNKVVKNREACLHNPASIVRPTEVQHVQQCVQWALKHGVSLTVIGGGHSGHCLWSNVVSVDMAAFDKVHILAAGDSGGKSGSKSVSLIVAEAGCKTGDIIRKTMEAGMTVPLGSRPSVGAGLWLQGGIGHLARMYGLACDAIVGAVVVSVNSSQALCIGCVPSQHWPAGAVRPENESDMLWAIKGAGTNIGIVVSVTFKAYVAPTCLTRNWVVPLSNNQEARLKLSDFDNFIARKLPRNCSADAYLYWDIGQLHLGVTMFEYSTARLTSGTPTPTSGPVDTVLGQKDNFKVVDGVGLFEAEMYISGMHSGHGEGRTSSFKRCLFLKHIGALNIADILVAAVETRPSPLSYLHLLQGGGAVGDVAAHATAFGCRDWDFACVITGVWPRDQDGTEVAQAAVQWVYNVARNLLPLSSGVYSADLGPDPRDAALATKAFGLNWPRLAHLKHSSDPHNVLAYACPLPKPQIEQKLIILITGENCAGKDFCADIWVSVFLTCDRKSLRARAVSISDATKREYAAATGADLDRLLWDRAYKEQHRPELTAFFQHQVQHRPRLPEEHFLEVVRGAEDVDVLLITGMRDEAPVAALSHLVPHSRLLEVRIKVNKQSRRARQGCDSGDYDGDDNGDNNSGGSKLTALEYRPSFIFDNDTIGNEAAKRFAERYLLPFFHRDLQRLADMVHPVPGFPRPDIEFRHVLNISQQLGGLALCISLLQTHFTGDWAKVDVVACCEAGSFVYASALASRINIPLALIREAGKLPPPTVSVLKSTSHISSSTSDNSKETIEMGRDLIPRGASVVVVDDVLATGKTLCAVLQLLDKAGIGAENVSIMVVAEFPVHRGRELLRQHGFGGVNVQSLLVFGGA
;
A
#
# COMPACT_ATOMS: atom_id res chain seq x y z
N MET A 1 23.23 0.12 21.63
CA MET A 1 22.33 0.85 22.54
C MET A 1 21.49 -0.17 23.30
N ALA A 2 21.67 -0.34 24.61
CA ALA A 2 20.90 -1.34 25.36
C ALA A 2 19.39 -1.03 25.37
N THR A 3 18.55 -2.06 25.55
CA THR A 3 17.12 -1.89 25.86
C THR A 3 16.91 -1.52 27.33
N LEU A 4 15.79 -0.89 27.69
CA LEU A 4 15.51 -0.63 29.11
C LEU A 4 15.26 -1.94 29.87
N GLU A 5 14.77 -2.99 29.22
CA GLU A 5 14.61 -4.32 29.85
C GLU A 5 15.96 -4.94 30.22
N SER A 6 16.95 -4.89 29.32
CA SER A 6 18.31 -5.34 29.61
C SER A 6 18.90 -4.51 30.74
N LEU A 7 18.77 -3.18 30.66
CA LEU A 7 19.24 -2.29 31.72
C LEU A 7 18.57 -2.62 33.06
N LYS A 8 17.24 -2.78 33.08
CA LYS A 8 16.47 -3.15 34.27
C LYS A 8 16.97 -4.46 34.87
N SER A 9 17.13 -5.49 34.04
CA SER A 9 17.66 -6.79 34.48
C SER A 9 19.01 -6.62 35.17
N ASP A 10 19.92 -5.85 34.55
CA ASP A 10 21.25 -5.64 35.10
C ASP A 10 21.20 -4.82 36.41
N LEU A 11 20.39 -3.75 36.46
CA LEU A 11 20.20 -2.94 37.67
C LEU A 11 19.67 -3.78 38.84
N VAL A 12 18.65 -4.61 38.58
CA VAL A 12 18.06 -5.52 39.58
C VAL A 12 19.06 -6.58 40.02
N HIS A 13 19.78 -7.19 39.07
CA HIS A 13 20.77 -8.23 39.34
C HIS A 13 21.91 -7.69 40.22
N LYS A 14 22.40 -6.49 39.91
CA LYS A 14 23.44 -5.81 40.70
C LYS A 14 22.99 -5.56 42.14
N ALA A 15 21.72 -5.24 42.35
CA ALA A 15 21.16 -5.03 43.69
C ALA A 15 20.87 -6.33 44.46
N THR A 16 20.63 -7.47 43.79
CA THR A 16 20.51 -8.79 44.46
C THR A 16 21.82 -9.36 44.99
N ALA A 17 22.97 -8.85 44.52
CA ALA A 17 24.27 -9.17 45.12
C ALA A 17 24.48 -8.49 46.50
N THR A 18 23.56 -7.61 46.90
CA THR A 18 23.47 -6.95 48.22
C THR A 18 22.24 -7.53 48.95
N GLU A 19 22.29 -7.72 50.27
CA GLU A 19 21.28 -8.48 51.03
C GLU A 19 19.82 -8.10 50.69
N SER A 20 18.99 -9.10 50.34
CA SER A 20 17.61 -8.94 49.84
C SER A 20 16.62 -8.28 50.80
N SER A 21 16.95 -8.20 52.09
CA SER A 21 16.12 -7.66 53.17
C SER A 21 16.01 -6.12 53.18
N LEU A 22 16.74 -5.42 52.31
CA LEU A 22 16.84 -3.95 52.29
C LEU A 22 16.10 -3.27 51.13
N LYS A 23 15.13 -3.90 50.44
CA LYS A 23 14.45 -3.26 49.28
C LYS A 23 13.11 -2.64 49.68
N GLN A 24 12.92 -1.36 49.35
CA GLN A 24 11.65 -0.64 49.56
C GLN A 24 11.00 -0.25 48.23
N PRO A 25 9.67 -0.42 48.05
CA PRO A 25 8.97 0.05 46.87
C PRO A 25 9.04 1.58 46.78
N LEU A 26 8.96 2.10 45.55
CA LEU A 26 9.00 3.54 45.31
C LEU A 26 7.79 4.24 45.94
N SER A 27 8.01 5.43 46.51
CA SER A 27 6.91 6.33 46.88
C SER A 27 6.22 6.88 45.63
N ASP A 28 4.99 7.39 45.77
CA ASP A 28 4.27 8.03 44.68
C ASP A 28 5.06 9.17 44.01
N THR A 29 5.76 9.97 44.83
CA THR A 29 6.64 11.06 44.37
C THR A 29 7.85 10.56 43.59
N GLN A 30 8.51 9.51 44.06
CA GLN A 30 9.65 8.91 43.37
C GLN A 30 9.24 8.28 42.04
N TYR A 31 8.09 7.57 42.04
CA TYR A 31 7.53 6.99 40.82
C TYR A 31 7.16 8.08 39.80
N SER A 32 6.50 9.15 40.24
CA SER A 32 6.15 10.29 39.39
C SER A 32 7.39 10.92 38.76
N ALA A 33 8.44 11.18 39.54
CA ALA A 33 9.67 11.80 39.04
C ALA A 33 10.36 10.93 37.98
N GLY A 34 10.44 9.62 38.21
CA GLY A 34 11.00 8.68 37.24
C GLY A 34 10.17 8.56 35.95
N PHE A 35 8.85 8.54 36.07
CA PHE A 35 7.94 8.50 34.93
C PHE A 35 7.99 9.78 34.09
N ASP A 36 8.08 10.95 34.75
CA ASP A 36 8.23 12.24 34.05
C ASP A 36 9.52 12.29 33.22
N ILE A 37 10.63 11.72 33.73
CA ILE A 37 11.88 11.57 32.97
C ILE A 37 11.68 10.72 31.71
N LEU A 38 10.92 9.62 31.80
CA LEU A 38 10.64 8.76 30.63
C LEU A 38 9.78 9.45 29.55
N LEU A 39 8.89 10.35 29.94
CA LEU A 39 8.00 11.05 29.00
C LEU A 39 8.66 12.28 28.36
N GLN A 40 9.70 12.84 28.96
CA GLN A 40 10.43 13.97 28.38
C GLN A 40 11.12 13.59 27.06
N GLY A 41 11.12 14.51 26.10
CA GLY A 41 11.78 14.33 24.81
C GLY A 41 11.20 13.20 23.95
N SER A 42 11.97 12.14 23.71
CA SER A 42 11.64 11.08 22.76
C SER A 42 10.54 10.12 23.22
N GLY A 43 10.21 10.09 24.53
CA GLY A 43 9.10 9.28 25.04
C GLY A 43 7.74 9.70 24.46
N TRP A 44 7.52 11.01 24.31
CA TRP A 44 6.30 11.55 23.70
C TRP A 44 6.16 11.22 22.21
N ILE A 45 7.29 11.08 21.49
CA ILE A 45 7.31 10.69 20.07
C ILE A 45 6.64 9.32 19.90
N THR A 46 6.81 8.39 20.84
CA THR A 46 6.10 7.09 20.80
C THR A 46 4.58 7.25 20.87
N TYR A 47 4.08 8.20 21.66
CA TYR A 47 2.65 8.47 21.72
C TYR A 47 2.16 9.09 20.41
N GLN A 48 2.88 10.10 19.92
CA GLN A 48 2.52 10.87 18.73
C GLN A 48 2.59 10.05 17.43
N ASP A 49 3.66 9.27 17.24
CA ASP A 49 3.96 8.61 15.98
C ASP A 49 3.45 7.17 15.91
N PHE A 50 3.16 6.55 17.07
CA PHE A 50 2.71 5.16 17.14
C PHE A 50 1.40 4.97 17.88
N ILE A 51 1.34 5.26 19.19
CA ILE A 51 0.18 4.88 20.02
C ILE A 51 -1.10 5.57 19.54
N ILE A 52 -1.09 6.90 19.38
CA ILE A 52 -2.28 7.67 19.01
C ILE A 52 -2.77 7.31 17.60
N PRO A 53 -1.91 7.27 16.54
CA PRO A 53 -2.36 6.88 15.21
C PRO A 53 -2.91 5.46 15.15
N GLN A 54 -2.22 4.49 15.77
CA GLN A 54 -2.63 3.09 15.74
C GLN A 54 -3.91 2.85 16.55
N LEU A 55 -4.02 3.44 17.75
CA LEU A 55 -5.24 3.37 18.55
C LEU A 55 -6.42 4.02 17.83
N SER A 56 -6.21 5.18 17.20
CA SER A 56 -7.26 5.87 16.44
C SER A 56 -7.78 5.04 15.27
N GLN A 57 -6.89 4.34 14.56
CA GLN A 57 -7.27 3.46 13.45
C GLN A 57 -8.01 2.22 13.96
N LEU A 58 -7.52 1.61 15.02
CA LEU A 58 -8.12 0.41 15.63
C LEU A 58 -9.52 0.68 16.19
N LEU A 59 -9.72 1.83 16.85
CA LEU A 59 -10.98 2.17 17.50
C LEU A 59 -12.03 2.76 16.55
N ALA A 60 -11.64 3.23 15.36
CA ALA A 60 -12.57 3.89 14.45
C ALA A 60 -13.84 3.06 14.15
N PRO A 61 -13.77 1.76 13.78
CA PRO A 61 -14.98 0.97 13.51
C PRO A 61 -15.90 0.85 14.74
N LEU A 62 -15.32 0.53 15.91
CA LEU A 62 -16.06 0.39 17.17
C LEU A 62 -16.74 1.70 17.59
N PHE A 63 -16.04 2.82 17.40
CA PHE A 63 -16.58 4.12 17.74
C PHE A 63 -17.58 4.58 16.71
N ASP A 64 -17.43 4.27 15.43
CA ASP A 64 -18.36 4.67 14.37
C ASP A 64 -19.72 3.97 14.50
N SER A 65 -19.75 2.70 14.93
CA SER A 65 -20.99 1.94 15.13
C SER A 65 -21.78 2.31 16.39
N ARG A 66 -21.19 3.09 17.30
CA ARG A 66 -21.81 3.46 18.58
C ARG A 66 -21.90 4.98 18.75
N THR A 67 -22.95 5.42 19.43
CA THR A 67 -23.17 6.84 19.77
C THR A 67 -22.65 7.18 21.18
N HIS A 68 -22.59 6.17 22.05
CA HIS A 68 -22.13 6.27 23.44
C HIS A 68 -21.06 5.21 23.65
N ILE A 69 -19.91 5.62 24.17
CA ILE A 69 -18.78 4.73 24.52
C ILE A 69 -18.48 4.89 26.01
N SER A 70 -18.49 3.77 26.71
CA SER A 70 -18.00 3.59 28.07
C SER A 70 -16.57 3.04 28.04
N VAL A 71 -15.68 3.70 28.78
CA VAL A 71 -14.25 3.36 28.81
C VAL A 71 -13.78 3.04 30.22
N LEU A 72 -12.97 1.99 30.32
CA LEU A 72 -12.16 1.68 31.49
C LEU A 72 -10.67 1.81 31.15
N GLU A 73 -9.95 2.70 31.84
CA GLU A 73 -8.50 2.89 31.66
C GLU A 73 -7.72 2.42 32.89
N ILE A 74 -6.78 1.50 32.70
CA ILE A 74 -5.99 0.87 33.76
C ILE A 74 -4.57 1.43 33.68
N GLY A 75 -4.17 2.14 34.74
CA GLY A 75 -2.92 2.87 34.84
C GLY A 75 -2.80 3.99 33.79
N PRO A 76 -3.74 4.96 33.75
CA PRO A 76 -3.67 6.11 32.82
C PRO A 76 -2.46 7.02 33.05
N GLY A 77 -1.81 6.95 34.22
CA GLY A 77 -0.78 7.89 34.60
C GLY A 77 -1.35 9.30 34.83
N PRO A 78 -0.55 10.37 34.66
CA PRO A 78 -0.98 11.74 34.96
C PRO A 78 -1.99 12.31 33.97
N LYS A 79 -2.12 11.74 32.76
CA LYS A 79 -3.06 12.17 31.71
C LYS A 79 -3.50 10.96 30.89
N SER A 80 -4.81 10.79 30.72
CA SER A 80 -5.38 9.75 29.85
C SER A 80 -4.94 9.92 28.40
N VAL A 81 -4.60 8.80 27.74
CA VAL A 81 -4.25 8.81 26.31
C VAL A 81 -5.45 9.18 25.42
N LEU A 82 -6.67 8.95 25.90
CA LEU A 82 -7.91 9.22 25.17
C LEU A 82 -8.07 10.70 24.87
N GLY A 83 -7.57 11.58 25.73
CA GLY A 83 -7.63 13.02 25.54
C GLY A 83 -6.85 13.53 24.32
N TYR A 84 -5.95 12.70 23.76
CA TYR A 84 -5.17 13.01 22.55
C TYR A 84 -5.74 12.38 21.27
N LEU A 85 -6.81 11.59 21.36
CA LEU A 85 -7.47 11.04 20.18
C LEU A 85 -8.13 12.15 19.33
N PRO A 86 -8.39 11.90 18.03
CA PRO A 86 -9.17 12.81 17.20
C PRO A 86 -10.49 13.22 17.86
N GLY A 87 -10.86 14.51 17.74
CA GLY A 87 -12.02 15.06 18.44
C GLY A 87 -13.34 14.32 18.19
N ARG A 88 -13.50 13.71 17.01
CA ARG A 88 -14.66 12.86 16.68
C ARG A 88 -14.80 11.65 17.61
N LEU A 89 -13.70 11.02 18.01
CA LEU A 89 -13.70 9.86 18.90
C LEU A 89 -13.92 10.30 20.34
N ARG A 90 -13.23 11.37 20.78
CA ARG A 90 -13.33 11.89 22.15
C ARG A 90 -14.75 12.30 22.54
N ARG A 91 -15.52 12.89 21.61
CA ARG A 91 -16.93 13.28 21.84
C ARG A 91 -17.88 12.10 22.05
N LYS A 92 -17.50 10.89 21.61
CA LYS A 92 -18.30 9.67 21.80
C LYS A 92 -18.07 9.03 23.16
N VAL A 93 -17.00 9.39 23.88
CA VAL A 93 -16.76 8.91 25.24
C VAL A 93 -17.73 9.63 26.20
N LYS A 94 -18.65 8.85 26.78
CA LYS A 94 -19.72 9.34 27.65
C LYS A 94 -19.53 8.94 29.11
N ARG A 95 -18.88 7.80 29.33
CA ARG A 95 -18.51 7.29 30.66
C ARG A 95 -17.02 6.96 30.70
N TYR A 96 -16.33 7.40 31.74
CA TYR A 96 -14.92 7.14 31.94
C TYR A 96 -14.67 6.66 33.37
N VAL A 97 -14.05 5.49 33.49
CA VAL A 97 -13.62 4.87 34.75
C VAL A 97 -12.13 4.59 34.66
N ALA A 98 -11.37 4.78 35.73
CA ALA A 98 -9.95 4.43 35.75
C ALA A 98 -9.48 3.79 37.06
N PHE A 99 -8.47 2.91 36.96
CA PHE A 99 -7.72 2.37 38.10
C PHE A 99 -6.30 2.95 38.09
N GLU A 100 -5.98 3.82 39.04
CA GLU A 100 -4.66 4.46 39.17
C GLU A 100 -4.18 4.39 40.63
N PRO A 101 -3.27 3.45 40.97
CA PRO A 101 -2.80 3.28 42.35
C PRO A 101 -1.93 4.44 42.85
N ASN A 102 -1.28 5.22 41.97
CA ASN A 102 -0.48 6.37 42.39
C ASN A 102 -1.39 7.57 42.66
N SER A 103 -1.43 8.03 43.92
CA SER A 103 -2.36 9.07 44.36
C SER A 103 -2.12 10.43 43.69
N LEU A 104 -0.87 10.74 43.31
CA LEU A 104 -0.53 11.97 42.57
C LEU A 104 -1.07 11.90 41.13
N PHE A 105 -0.92 10.76 40.46
CA PHE A 105 -1.43 10.57 39.11
C PHE A 105 -2.95 10.56 39.06
N ALA A 106 -3.59 9.85 39.98
CA ALA A 106 -5.04 9.85 40.12
C ALA A 106 -5.59 11.28 40.28
N THR A 107 -4.95 12.11 41.13
CA THR A 107 -5.36 13.51 41.32
C THR A 107 -5.14 14.34 40.06
N ARG A 108 -3.97 14.21 39.39
CA ARG A 108 -3.66 14.96 38.15
C ARG A 108 -4.59 14.61 36.99
N VAL A 109 -4.94 13.33 36.81
CA VAL A 109 -5.85 12.94 35.73
C VAL A 109 -7.29 13.37 36.02
N GLU A 110 -7.72 13.35 37.29
CA GLU A 110 -9.01 13.88 37.74
C GLU A 110 -9.12 15.38 37.44
N GLU A 111 -8.14 16.19 37.85
CA GLU A 111 -8.08 17.63 37.58
C GLU A 111 -8.04 17.92 36.08
N TRP A 112 -7.28 17.14 35.32
CA TRP A 112 -7.13 17.33 33.88
C TRP A 112 -8.41 17.03 33.10
N LEU A 113 -9.14 15.96 33.47
CA LEU A 113 -10.42 15.62 32.84
C LEU A 113 -11.54 16.62 33.20
N CYS A 114 -11.51 17.18 34.42
CA CYS A 114 -12.51 18.11 34.94
C CYS A 114 -12.25 19.60 34.64
N SER A 115 -11.24 19.93 33.81
CA SER A 115 -10.91 21.32 33.49
C SER A 115 -12.05 22.04 32.72
N GLU A 116 -12.55 23.16 33.25
CA GLU A 116 -13.73 23.88 32.72
C GLU A 116 -13.49 24.59 31.37
N ALA A 117 -12.26 24.99 31.06
CA ALA A 117 -11.96 25.78 29.85
C ALA A 117 -11.66 24.94 28.60
N ASP A 118 -11.15 23.71 28.77
CA ASP A 118 -10.70 22.83 27.67
C ASP A 118 -10.68 21.35 28.13
N SER A 119 -11.84 20.81 28.55
CA SER A 119 -11.90 19.39 28.96
C SER A 119 -11.50 18.48 27.79
N PRO A 120 -10.53 17.55 28.00
CA PRO A 120 -10.07 16.63 26.96
C PRO A 120 -11.15 15.65 26.50
N LEU A 121 -12.13 15.34 27.37
CA LEU A 121 -13.29 14.50 27.08
C LEU A 121 -14.59 15.32 27.28
N PRO A 122 -14.96 16.17 26.31
CA PRO A 122 -15.95 17.24 26.51
C PRO A 122 -17.41 16.77 26.62
N CYS A 123 -17.66 15.47 26.60
CA CYS A 123 -18.99 14.88 26.45
C CYS A 123 -19.34 13.86 27.54
N LEU A 124 -18.56 13.81 28.63
CA LEU A 124 -18.84 12.94 29.77
C LEU A 124 -20.18 13.30 30.41
N GLU A 125 -21.00 12.29 30.71
CA GLU A 125 -22.34 12.45 31.31
C GLU A 125 -22.28 12.58 32.84
N SER A 126 -21.20 12.08 33.45
CA SER A 126 -20.92 12.16 34.87
C SER A 126 -19.45 12.55 35.10
N SER A 127 -19.12 12.95 36.32
CA SER A 127 -17.72 13.08 36.73
C SER A 127 -16.96 11.76 36.47
N PRO A 128 -15.68 11.82 36.06
CA PRO A 128 -14.85 10.63 35.88
C PRO A 128 -14.74 9.86 37.20
N ASP A 129 -14.85 8.54 37.16
CA ASP A 129 -14.72 7.67 38.34
C ASP A 129 -13.28 7.13 38.43
N ILE A 130 -12.49 7.63 39.38
CA ILE A 130 -11.06 7.30 39.49
C ILE A 130 -10.80 6.52 40.79
N HIS A 131 -10.60 5.21 40.63
CA HIS A 131 -10.24 4.31 41.71
C HIS A 131 -8.75 4.44 42.04
N ARG A 132 -8.43 4.94 43.24
CA ARG A 132 -7.06 5.10 43.76
C ARG A 132 -6.46 3.79 44.29
N ILE A 133 -6.68 2.69 43.56
CA ILE A 133 -6.28 1.33 43.92
C ILE A 133 -5.81 0.58 42.67
N PRO A 134 -4.97 -0.47 42.80
CA PRO A 134 -4.58 -1.29 41.66
C PRO A 134 -5.75 -2.15 41.15
N PHE A 135 -5.81 -2.36 39.84
CA PHE A 135 -6.69 -3.36 39.24
C PHE A 135 -6.24 -4.77 39.66
N ALA A 136 -7.11 -5.53 40.34
CA ALA A 136 -6.79 -6.83 40.95
C ALA A 136 -7.62 -7.98 40.33
N LEU A 137 -7.23 -9.26 40.52
CA LEU A 137 -7.94 -10.42 39.93
C LEU A 137 -9.18 -10.88 40.71
N ASN A 138 -9.17 -10.80 42.05
CA ASN A 138 -10.26 -11.28 42.90
C ASN A 138 -10.50 -10.29 44.05
N ARG A 139 -11.66 -9.64 44.10
CA ARG A 139 -12.17 -9.05 45.33
C ARG A 139 -13.41 -9.85 45.71
N LYS A 140 -13.21 -10.96 46.44
CA LYS A 140 -14.32 -11.55 47.18
C LYS A 140 -14.76 -10.51 48.20
N THR A 141 -16.05 -10.23 48.24
CA THR A 141 -16.77 -9.54 49.29
C THR A 141 -16.28 -9.98 50.67
N GLU A 142 -15.34 -9.25 51.25
CA GLU A 142 -15.15 -9.26 52.69
C GLU A 142 -16.18 -8.30 53.28
N SER A 143 -17.05 -8.90 54.10
CA SER A 143 -18.08 -8.25 54.88
C SER A 143 -17.52 -7.08 55.70
N GLY A 144 -17.94 -5.87 55.37
CA GLY A 144 -17.72 -4.67 56.17
C GLY A 144 -18.67 -3.59 55.70
N THR A 145 -19.68 -3.30 56.53
CA THR A 145 -20.74 -2.30 56.35
C THR A 145 -20.27 -0.99 55.71
N GLY A 146 -20.65 -0.77 54.45
CA GLY A 146 -20.46 0.48 53.73
C GLY A 146 -21.13 0.36 52.36
N THR A 147 -21.97 1.33 52.00
CA THR A 147 -22.70 1.44 50.74
C THR A 147 -21.75 1.40 49.54
N GLY A 148 -21.59 0.22 48.92
CA GLY A 148 -20.71 0.01 47.77
C GLY A 148 -21.43 -0.85 46.72
N THR A 149 -21.67 -0.25 45.56
CA THR A 149 -22.28 -0.84 44.37
C THR A 149 -21.46 -2.03 43.84
N ARG A 150 -22.17 -3.01 43.25
CA ARG A 150 -21.63 -4.26 42.69
C ARG A 150 -20.67 -4.01 41.51
N GLU A 151 -19.38 -3.82 41.78
CA GLU A 151 -18.32 -3.67 40.74
C GLU A 151 -18.21 -4.87 39.77
N SER A 152 -18.71 -6.06 40.14
CA SER A 152 -18.68 -7.26 39.28
C SER A 152 -19.76 -7.29 38.18
N GLU A 153 -20.66 -6.31 38.12
CA GLU A 153 -21.71 -6.20 37.09
C GLU A 153 -21.42 -5.12 36.04
N GLU A 154 -20.35 -4.33 36.19
CA GLU A 154 -20.06 -3.23 35.29
C GLU A 154 -19.42 -3.69 33.98
N LYS A 155 -20.05 -3.31 32.86
CA LYS A 155 -19.61 -3.63 31.51
C LYS A 155 -19.12 -2.38 30.77
N PHE A 156 -18.07 -2.52 29.97
CA PHE A 156 -17.43 -1.46 29.21
C PHE A 156 -17.36 -1.77 27.71
N ASP A 157 -17.45 -0.75 26.88
CA ASP A 157 -17.29 -0.87 25.43
C ASP A 157 -15.82 -1.01 25.05
N PHE A 158 -14.95 -0.29 25.78
CA PHE A 158 -13.53 -0.23 25.55
C PHE A 158 -12.75 -0.28 26.87
N ILE A 159 -11.73 -1.14 26.96
CA ILE A 159 -10.85 -1.26 28.12
C ILE A 159 -9.40 -1.12 27.67
N LEU A 160 -8.62 -0.33 28.40
CA LEU A 160 -7.26 0.02 27.99
C LEU A 160 -6.25 -0.16 29.12
N PHE A 161 -5.12 -0.81 28.84
CA PHE A 161 -3.95 -0.88 29.71
C PHE A 161 -2.83 0.03 29.18
N CYS A 162 -2.59 1.17 29.82
CA CYS A 162 -1.82 2.29 29.25
C CYS A 162 -0.29 2.22 29.42
N HIS A 163 0.20 1.59 30.49
CA HIS A 163 1.63 1.66 30.85
C HIS A 163 2.25 0.31 31.21
N SER A 164 1.99 -0.70 30.37
CA SER A 164 2.47 -2.07 30.56
C SER A 164 1.90 -2.70 31.83
N MET A 165 1.57 -3.98 31.74
CA MET A 165 0.98 -4.75 32.85
C MET A 165 2.05 -5.08 33.92
N TYR A 166 2.87 -4.10 34.31
CA TYR A 166 3.95 -4.27 35.28
C TYR A 166 3.36 -4.62 36.66
N GLY A 167 3.97 -5.61 37.31
CA GLY A 167 3.46 -6.14 38.58
C GLY A 167 2.26 -7.08 38.45
N MET A 168 1.59 -7.14 37.29
CA MET A 168 0.47 -8.05 37.04
C MET A 168 0.98 -9.41 36.57
N LYS A 169 0.85 -10.44 37.41
CA LYS A 169 1.24 -11.82 37.07
C LYS A 169 0.18 -12.83 37.53
N PRO A 170 -0.20 -13.81 36.67
CA PRO A 170 0.12 -13.91 35.23
C PRO A 170 -0.69 -12.89 34.41
N LYS A 171 -0.08 -12.25 33.41
CA LYS A 171 -0.70 -11.17 32.60
C LYS A 171 -2.00 -11.63 31.91
N ALA A 172 -2.03 -12.86 31.38
CA ALA A 172 -3.18 -13.43 30.69
C ALA A 172 -4.48 -13.37 31.54
N LYS A 173 -4.40 -13.69 32.84
CA LYS A 173 -5.57 -13.66 33.75
C LYS A 173 -6.19 -12.28 33.90
N PHE A 174 -5.39 -11.22 33.83
CA PHE A 174 -5.89 -9.84 33.91
C PHE A 174 -6.58 -9.42 32.60
N ILE A 175 -6.08 -9.91 31.46
CA ILE A 175 -6.77 -9.72 30.18
C ILE A 175 -8.08 -10.49 30.17
N GLU A 176 -8.11 -11.75 30.61
CA GLU A 176 -9.34 -12.54 30.74
C GLU A 176 -10.38 -11.82 31.61
N ARG A 177 -9.98 -11.30 32.78
CA ARG A 177 -10.87 -10.48 33.62
C ARG A 177 -11.38 -9.24 32.89
N ALA A 178 -10.53 -8.54 32.14
CA ALA A 178 -10.97 -7.40 31.35
C ALA A 178 -11.97 -7.83 30.24
N LEU A 179 -11.73 -8.96 29.58
CA LEU A 179 -12.65 -9.51 28.59
C LEU A 179 -14.03 -9.84 29.19
N GLU A 180 -14.08 -10.38 30.43
CA GLU A 180 -15.33 -10.60 31.16
C GLU A 180 -16.10 -9.30 31.45
N MET A 181 -15.41 -8.16 31.52
CA MET A 181 -16.00 -6.83 31.72
C MET A 181 -16.43 -6.15 30.42
N LEU A 182 -16.31 -6.80 29.25
CA LEU A 182 -16.79 -6.23 27.99
C LEU A 182 -18.31 -6.38 27.80
N VAL A 183 -18.92 -5.39 27.15
CA VAL A 183 -20.33 -5.42 26.72
C VAL A 183 -20.54 -6.49 25.65
N GLU A 184 -21.58 -7.32 25.83
CA GLU A 184 -22.04 -8.34 24.87
C GLU A 184 -23.11 -7.73 23.95
N ARG A 185 -22.70 -7.24 22.76
CA ARG A 185 -23.56 -6.67 21.71
C ARG A 185 -22.98 -7.00 20.32
N PRO A 186 -23.71 -6.87 19.20
CA PRO A 186 -23.40 -7.55 17.93
C PRO A 186 -21.98 -7.33 17.39
N GLU A 187 -21.45 -6.12 17.52
CA GLU A 187 -20.00 -5.88 17.43
C GLU A 187 -19.49 -5.87 18.86
N GLY A 188 -18.64 -6.80 19.28
CA GLY A 188 -18.20 -6.94 20.68
C GLY A 188 -17.38 -5.75 21.20
N GLY A 189 -17.21 -5.62 22.52
CA GLY A 189 -16.25 -4.66 23.09
C GLY A 189 -14.78 -5.04 22.81
N MET A 190 -13.84 -4.15 23.18
CA MET A 190 -12.42 -4.35 22.90
C MET A 190 -11.54 -4.06 24.12
N VAL A 191 -10.53 -4.91 24.34
CA VAL A 191 -9.44 -4.68 25.29
C VAL A 191 -8.18 -4.34 24.51
N VAL A 192 -7.48 -3.25 24.84
CA VAL A 192 -6.20 -2.89 24.24
C VAL A 192 -5.11 -2.83 25.31
N VAL A 193 -3.95 -3.36 24.99
CA VAL A 193 -2.78 -3.39 25.86
C VAL A 193 -1.61 -2.70 25.18
N PHE A 194 -1.10 -1.65 25.80
CA PHE A 194 0.21 -1.09 25.48
C PHE A 194 1.26 -1.76 26.34
N HIS A 195 2.20 -2.44 25.68
CA HIS A 195 3.32 -3.06 26.36
C HIS A 195 4.62 -2.42 25.89
N ARG A 196 5.35 -1.88 26.86
CA ARG A 196 6.73 -1.44 26.68
C ARG A 196 7.60 -2.69 26.81
N GLU A 197 8.38 -2.95 25.77
CA GLU A 197 9.47 -3.93 25.74
C GLU A 197 9.05 -5.41 25.72
N GLY A 198 9.90 -6.24 25.11
CA GLY A 198 9.78 -7.71 25.10
C GLY A 198 8.58 -8.29 24.35
N THR A 199 8.56 -9.62 24.26
CA THR A 199 7.45 -10.40 23.69
C THR A 199 6.34 -10.51 24.73
N LEU A 200 5.17 -9.88 24.51
CA LEU A 200 4.01 -10.01 25.40
C LEU A 200 3.50 -11.47 25.38
N GLN A 201 3.87 -12.26 26.40
CA GLN A 201 3.43 -13.65 26.58
C GLN A 201 2.06 -13.69 27.26
N LEU A 202 1.07 -14.31 26.60
CA LEU A 202 -0.32 -14.35 27.04
C LEU A 202 -0.91 -15.76 27.05
N ASP A 203 -0.09 -16.79 27.27
CA ASP A 203 -0.52 -18.17 27.54
C ASP A 203 -1.57 -18.75 26.55
N GLY A 204 -1.48 -18.39 25.26
CA GLY A 204 -2.35 -18.90 24.19
C GLY A 204 -3.54 -18.02 23.80
N LEU A 205 -3.69 -16.83 24.40
CA LEU A 205 -4.70 -15.85 23.97
C LEU A 205 -4.41 -15.36 22.54
N VAL A 206 -5.45 -15.34 21.68
CA VAL A 206 -5.34 -14.89 20.30
C VAL A 206 -5.61 -13.39 20.20
N CYS A 207 -4.67 -12.67 19.61
CA CYS A 207 -4.78 -11.25 19.34
C CYS A 207 -5.72 -11.00 18.15
N HIS A 208 -6.63 -10.04 18.30
CA HIS A 208 -7.43 -9.52 17.19
C HIS A 208 -6.54 -8.76 16.20
N GLN A 209 -5.69 -7.87 16.73
CA GLN A 209 -4.73 -7.10 15.95
C GLN A 209 -3.51 -6.72 16.79
N MET A 210 -2.32 -6.81 16.20
CA MET A 210 -1.07 -6.40 16.83
C MET A 210 -0.33 -5.38 15.97
N ALA A 211 0.23 -4.35 16.62
CA ALA A 211 1.15 -3.39 16.00
C ALA A 211 2.43 -3.30 16.84
N SER A 212 3.56 -3.03 16.19
CA SER A 212 4.86 -2.85 16.86
C SER A 212 5.54 -1.55 16.44
N PHE A 213 6.37 -1.02 17.33
CA PHE A 213 7.20 0.17 17.13
C PHE A 213 8.63 -0.13 17.58
N PRO A 214 9.43 -0.78 16.71
CA PRO A 214 10.74 -1.29 17.08
C PRO A 214 11.80 -0.19 17.26
N ILE A 215 11.56 1.01 16.71
CA ILE A 215 12.49 2.15 16.75
C ILE A 215 12.31 3.06 17.97
N GLY A 216 11.40 2.71 18.90
CA GLY A 216 11.20 3.49 20.10
C GLY A 216 12.50 3.65 20.90
N ALA A 217 12.76 4.85 21.39
CA ALA A 217 13.95 5.17 22.17
C ALA A 217 13.62 6.21 23.24
N VAL A 218 14.33 6.13 24.36
CA VAL A 218 14.26 7.07 25.47
C VAL A 218 15.60 7.79 25.58
N SER A 219 15.56 9.12 25.58
CA SER A 219 16.71 9.99 25.81
C SER A 219 16.63 10.57 27.23
N ILE A 220 17.69 10.43 28.00
CA ILE A 220 17.79 10.96 29.36
C ILE A 220 19.04 11.83 29.50
N ALA A 221 18.97 12.88 30.31
CA ALA A 221 20.13 13.70 30.61
C ALA A 221 21.18 12.90 31.40
N ASN A 222 22.45 13.01 31.01
CA ASN A 222 23.59 12.35 31.65
C ASN A 222 24.07 13.09 32.91
N ASN A 223 23.15 13.41 33.82
CA ASN A 223 23.47 13.98 35.12
C ASN A 223 23.11 12.99 36.24
N ASP A 224 23.84 13.08 37.35
CA ASP A 224 23.74 12.08 38.43
C ASP A 224 22.35 12.01 39.07
N GLU A 225 21.66 13.15 39.20
CA GLU A 225 20.33 13.23 39.82
C GLU A 225 19.24 12.58 38.95
N VAL A 226 19.27 12.84 37.64
CA VAL A 226 18.35 12.24 36.66
C VAL A 226 18.61 10.74 36.56
N LEU A 227 19.88 10.31 36.51
CA LEU A 227 20.24 8.89 36.42
C LEU A 227 19.81 8.11 37.67
N ASP A 228 19.92 8.72 38.86
CA ASP A 228 19.43 8.11 40.10
C ASP A 228 17.92 7.87 40.07
N CYS A 229 17.15 8.88 39.68
CA CYS A 229 15.70 8.80 39.60
C CYS A 229 15.27 7.76 38.55
N PHE A 230 15.90 7.82 37.36
CA PHE A 230 15.64 6.90 36.26
C PHE A 230 15.98 5.44 36.60
N ALA A 231 17.17 5.18 37.17
CA ALA A 231 17.59 3.82 37.52
C ALA A 231 16.70 3.22 38.62
N SER A 232 16.34 4.01 39.64
CA SER A 232 15.42 3.57 40.69
C SER A 232 14.03 3.26 40.15
N PHE A 233 13.55 4.10 39.22
CA PHE A 233 12.28 3.89 38.53
C PHE A 233 12.28 2.58 37.71
N LEU A 234 13.31 2.35 36.90
CA LEU A 234 13.42 1.12 36.11
C LEU A 234 13.54 -0.13 36.97
N ALA A 235 14.36 -0.07 38.04
CA ALA A 235 14.51 -1.16 38.99
C ALA A 235 13.22 -1.46 39.76
N GLY A 236 12.41 -0.42 40.02
CA GLY A 236 11.12 -0.50 40.72
C GLY A 236 11.22 -0.45 42.25
N PHE A 237 12.40 -0.12 42.79
CA PHE A 237 12.63 -0.02 44.23
C PHE A 237 13.82 0.90 44.54
N VAL A 238 13.94 1.30 45.80
CA VAL A 238 15.12 1.94 46.41
C VAL A 238 15.66 1.07 47.54
N MET A 239 16.91 1.28 47.95
CA MET A 239 17.50 0.52 49.06
C MET A 239 17.19 1.20 50.41
N GLN A 240 16.97 0.39 51.43
CA GLN A 240 16.73 0.79 52.80
C GLN A 240 18.07 1.12 53.46
N GLY A 241 18.19 2.33 54.01
CA GLY A 241 19.41 2.84 54.64
C GLY A 241 20.22 3.74 53.71
N VAL A 242 20.58 4.94 54.20
CA VAL A 242 21.18 6.02 53.40
C VAL A 242 22.51 5.62 52.75
N GLU A 243 23.34 4.84 53.43
CA GLU A 243 24.64 4.42 52.91
C GLU A 243 24.52 3.34 51.83
N ALA A 244 23.65 2.35 52.04
CA ALA A 244 23.39 1.29 51.06
C ALA A 244 22.76 1.86 49.77
N ASP A 245 21.82 2.80 49.91
CA ASP A 245 21.18 3.49 48.78
C ASP A 245 22.16 4.37 47.99
N LYS A 246 23.06 5.09 48.68
CA LYS A 246 24.14 5.82 48.01
C LYS A 246 25.10 4.90 47.26
N ALA A 247 25.49 3.77 47.87
CA ALA A 247 26.41 2.81 47.26
C ALA A 247 25.83 2.19 45.98
N ILE A 248 24.56 1.76 46.00
CA ILE A 248 23.94 1.15 44.82
C ILE A 248 23.74 2.16 43.69
N ARG A 249 23.35 3.41 44.01
CA ARG A 249 23.16 4.48 43.01
C ARG A 249 24.44 4.78 42.23
N VAL A 250 25.59 4.79 42.90
CA VAL A 250 26.90 4.96 42.23
C VAL A 250 27.13 3.87 41.19
N GLU A 251 26.81 2.62 41.52
CA GLU A 251 26.95 1.49 40.59
C GLU A 251 25.91 1.58 39.44
N TRP A 252 24.67 1.91 39.75
CA TRP A 252 23.61 2.10 38.75
C TRP A 252 23.92 3.22 37.75
N ARG A 253 24.49 4.35 38.20
CA ARG A 253 24.97 5.42 37.31
C ARG A 253 26.05 4.92 36.35
N LYS A 254 27.03 4.15 36.83
CA LYS A 254 28.08 3.56 35.98
C LYS A 254 27.46 2.66 34.91
N MET A 255 26.48 1.84 35.29
CA MET A 255 25.79 0.94 34.37
C MET A 255 24.99 1.71 33.31
N CYS A 256 24.21 2.71 33.71
CA CYS A 256 23.49 3.55 32.76
C CYS A 256 24.44 4.20 31.75
N ARG A 257 25.57 4.74 32.21
CA ARG A 257 26.59 5.35 31.34
C ARG A 257 27.31 4.35 30.43
N ALA A 258 27.49 3.11 30.88
CA ALA A 258 28.12 2.06 30.11
C ALA A 258 27.20 1.49 29.02
N LEU A 259 25.90 1.37 29.31
CA LEU A 259 24.91 0.74 28.42
C LEU A 259 24.16 1.75 27.54
N GLY A 260 24.13 3.02 27.93
CA GLY A 260 23.51 4.12 27.19
C GLY A 260 24.39 4.63 26.05
N ARG A 261 23.78 4.87 24.88
CA ARG A 261 24.48 5.43 23.72
C ARG A 261 24.51 6.96 23.80
N ARG A 262 25.65 7.58 23.47
CA ARG A 262 25.77 9.02 23.27
C ARG A 262 25.70 9.37 21.79
N GLU A 263 24.97 10.42 21.45
CA GLU A 263 24.99 10.98 20.10
C GLU A 263 25.93 12.18 20.05
N GLU A 264 26.70 12.32 18.96
CA GLU A 264 27.67 13.42 18.80
C GLU A 264 27.01 14.79 18.87
N ALA A 265 25.76 14.92 18.40
CA ALA A 265 25.00 16.15 18.45
C ALA A 265 24.53 16.52 19.87
N HIS A 266 24.39 15.55 20.78
CA HIS A 266 23.87 15.73 22.14
C HIS A 266 24.64 14.87 23.15
N PRO A 267 25.94 15.17 23.40
CA PRO A 267 26.80 14.33 24.24
C PRO A 267 26.37 14.27 25.71
N ASP A 268 25.57 15.24 26.14
CA ASP A 268 25.04 15.36 27.50
C ASP A 268 23.81 14.47 27.75
N HIS A 269 23.41 13.64 26.79
CA HIS A 269 22.30 12.70 26.91
C HIS A 269 22.72 11.25 26.66
N LEU A 270 22.00 10.32 27.29
CA LEU A 270 22.10 8.89 27.07
C LEU A 270 20.81 8.40 26.42
N LEU A 271 20.95 7.63 25.34
CA LEU A 271 19.86 7.00 24.63
C LEU A 271 19.78 5.50 24.97
N PHE A 272 18.56 5.02 25.17
CA PHE A 272 18.21 3.62 25.38
C PHE A 272 17.10 3.19 24.43
N SER A 273 17.13 1.94 23.96
CA SER A 273 16.07 1.39 23.12
C SER A 273 14.85 1.03 23.97
N SER A 274 13.67 1.39 23.48
CA SER A 274 12.39 1.15 24.13
C SER A 274 11.34 0.78 23.08
N PRO A 275 11.42 -0.45 22.51
CA PRO A 275 10.44 -0.91 21.55
C PRO A 275 9.07 -1.04 22.22
N ASN A 276 8.01 -0.69 21.48
CA ASN A 276 6.64 -0.73 21.99
C ASN A 276 5.77 -1.67 21.16
N VAL A 277 4.77 -2.30 21.78
CA VAL A 277 3.74 -3.06 21.08
C VAL A 277 2.36 -2.66 21.58
N MET A 278 1.40 -2.67 20.66
CA MET A 278 -0.02 -2.54 20.93
C MET A 278 -0.70 -3.84 20.54
N ALA A 279 -1.42 -4.46 21.47
CA ALA A 279 -2.17 -5.68 21.24
C ALA A 279 -3.65 -5.45 21.57
N ALA A 280 -4.53 -5.85 20.64
CA ALA A 280 -5.98 -5.72 20.77
C ALA A 280 -6.62 -7.09 20.93
N PHE A 281 -7.59 -7.19 21.82
CA PHE A 281 -8.31 -8.41 22.15
C PHE A 281 -9.82 -8.15 22.13
N THR A 282 -10.57 -9.17 21.77
CA THR A 282 -12.03 -9.16 21.79
C THR A 282 -12.50 -10.39 22.57
N GLN A 283 -13.81 -10.52 22.80
CA GLN A 283 -14.40 -11.72 23.42
C GLN A 283 -14.01 -13.03 22.70
N HIS A 284 -13.57 -12.97 21.44
CA HIS A 284 -13.18 -14.15 20.66
C HIS A 284 -11.73 -14.60 20.91
N THR A 285 -10.96 -13.89 21.72
CA THR A 285 -9.56 -14.20 22.03
C THR A 285 -9.36 -15.60 22.65
N THR A 286 -10.37 -16.17 23.30
CA THR A 286 -10.34 -17.51 23.93
C THR A 286 -10.85 -18.64 23.03
N THR A 287 -11.14 -18.38 21.75
CA THR A 287 -11.78 -19.35 20.82
C THR A 287 -10.81 -20.32 20.16
N LEU A 288 -9.51 -20.22 20.44
CA LEU A 288 -8.48 -21.10 19.89
C LEU A 288 -8.79 -22.62 20.05
N PRO A 289 -9.35 -23.11 21.18
CA PRO A 289 -9.75 -24.50 21.31
C PRO A 289 -10.74 -25.00 20.25
N GLU A 290 -11.60 -24.12 19.70
CA GLU A 290 -12.52 -24.48 18.61
C GLU A 290 -11.76 -24.89 17.34
N LEU A 291 -10.66 -24.21 17.04
CA LEU A 291 -9.82 -24.48 15.89
C LEU A 291 -8.94 -25.71 16.12
N THR A 292 -8.29 -25.80 17.28
CA THR A 292 -7.36 -26.91 17.58
C THR A 292 -8.06 -28.26 17.77
N ALA A 293 -9.38 -28.26 17.99
CA ALA A 293 -10.21 -29.46 17.93
C ALA A 293 -10.45 -29.97 16.50
N GLN A 294 -10.37 -29.09 15.49
CA GLN A 294 -10.64 -29.41 14.09
C GLN A 294 -9.36 -29.62 13.27
N VAL A 295 -8.31 -28.87 13.58
CA VAL A 295 -7.07 -28.87 12.81
C VAL A 295 -5.91 -29.41 13.66
N PRO A 296 -5.11 -30.36 13.15
CA PRO A 296 -3.98 -30.90 13.89
C PRO A 296 -2.98 -29.82 14.33
N LEU A 297 -2.45 -29.95 15.54
CA LEU A 297 -1.36 -29.09 16.02
C LEU A 297 -0.01 -29.56 15.47
N SER A 298 0.92 -28.62 15.28
CA SER A 298 2.31 -28.97 14.99
C SER A 298 2.95 -29.67 16.18
N MET A 299 3.29 -30.95 16.05
CA MET A 299 3.98 -31.73 17.08
C MET A 299 5.50 -31.47 17.06
N GLY A 300 6.07 -31.07 18.21
CA GLY A 300 7.50 -30.92 18.44
C GLY A 300 8.07 -29.49 18.24
N ASN A 301 9.30 -29.27 18.70
CA ASN A 301 10.06 -28.02 18.49
C ASN A 301 10.44 -27.88 17.01
N LYS A 302 9.50 -27.42 16.18
CA LYS A 302 9.76 -27.23 14.76
C LYS A 302 10.74 -26.08 14.56
N VAL A 303 11.79 -26.33 13.79
CA VAL A 303 12.85 -25.36 13.53
C VAL A 303 12.40 -24.43 12.40
N VAL A 304 11.63 -23.39 12.75
CA VAL A 304 11.57 -22.18 11.92
C VAL A 304 13.02 -21.70 11.73
N LYS A 305 13.42 -21.53 10.45
CA LYS A 305 14.81 -21.28 10.08
C LYS A 305 15.21 -19.84 10.38
N ASN A 306 14.27 -18.92 10.21
CA ASN A 306 14.48 -17.52 10.54
C ASN A 306 14.50 -17.34 12.06
N ARG A 307 15.61 -16.84 12.60
CA ARG A 307 15.81 -16.71 14.04
C ARG A 307 15.00 -15.56 14.63
N GLU A 308 14.83 -14.46 13.89
CA GLU A 308 13.97 -13.34 14.30
C GLU A 308 12.52 -13.81 14.47
N ALA A 309 12.01 -14.62 13.53
CA ALA A 309 10.69 -15.23 13.65
C ALA A 309 10.55 -16.08 14.93
N CYS A 310 11.61 -16.80 15.34
CA CYS A 310 11.62 -17.60 16.58
C CYS A 310 11.59 -16.78 17.87
N LEU A 311 11.83 -15.46 17.81
CA LEU A 311 11.67 -14.57 18.98
C LEU A 311 10.19 -14.21 19.24
N HIS A 312 9.33 -14.45 18.26
CA HIS A 312 7.88 -14.33 18.41
C HIS A 312 7.28 -15.57 19.07
N ASN A 313 6.28 -15.36 19.92
CA ASN A 313 5.56 -16.43 20.63
C ASN A 313 4.13 -16.55 20.06
N PRO A 314 3.90 -17.34 19.00
CA PRO A 314 2.57 -17.48 18.39
C PRO A 314 1.57 -18.05 19.40
N ALA A 315 0.28 -17.73 19.22
CA ALA A 315 -0.78 -18.30 20.06
C ALA A 315 -0.86 -19.82 19.86
N SER A 316 -0.73 -20.27 18.61
CA SER A 316 -0.60 -21.68 18.24
C SER A 316 -0.04 -21.84 16.83
N ILE A 317 0.57 -22.99 16.55
CA ILE A 317 0.95 -23.40 15.21
C ILE A 317 0.10 -24.62 14.85
N VAL A 318 -0.86 -24.42 13.95
CA VAL A 318 -1.71 -25.48 13.39
C VAL A 318 -1.06 -26.02 12.12
N ARG A 319 -1.15 -27.33 11.89
CA ARG A 319 -0.56 -28.02 10.73
C ARG A 319 -1.66 -28.75 9.94
N PRO A 320 -2.34 -28.05 9.03
CA PRO A 320 -3.33 -28.65 8.16
C PRO A 320 -2.72 -29.76 7.30
N THR A 321 -3.37 -30.93 7.26
CA THR A 321 -2.97 -32.10 6.45
C THR A 321 -3.82 -32.30 5.19
N GLU A 322 -4.90 -31.55 5.05
CA GLU A 322 -5.84 -31.59 3.92
C GLU A 322 -6.40 -30.20 3.66
N VAL A 323 -6.93 -29.97 2.46
CA VAL A 323 -7.42 -28.64 2.04
C VAL A 323 -8.53 -28.14 2.97
N GLN A 324 -9.41 -29.04 3.43
CA GLN A 324 -10.51 -28.71 4.33
C GLN A 324 -10.02 -28.10 5.66
N HIS A 325 -8.91 -28.60 6.22
CA HIS A 325 -8.29 -28.01 7.41
C HIS A 325 -7.83 -26.55 7.16
N VAL A 326 -7.31 -26.24 5.98
CA VAL A 326 -6.93 -24.85 5.63
C VAL A 326 -8.18 -23.97 5.52
N GLN A 327 -9.26 -24.49 4.93
CA GLN A 327 -10.55 -23.78 4.87
C GLN A 327 -11.11 -23.52 6.27
N GLN A 328 -11.00 -24.48 7.20
CA GLN A 328 -11.41 -24.31 8.60
C GLN A 328 -10.59 -23.22 9.32
N CYS A 329 -9.27 -23.15 9.09
CA CYS A 329 -8.46 -22.05 9.62
C CYS A 329 -8.98 -20.68 9.16
N VAL A 330 -9.27 -20.55 7.86
CA VAL A 330 -9.79 -19.29 7.29
C VAL A 330 -11.20 -18.99 7.78
N GLN A 331 -12.08 -19.99 7.82
CA GLN A 331 -13.45 -19.83 8.32
C GLN A 331 -13.46 -19.40 9.78
N TRP A 332 -12.58 -19.97 10.61
CA TRP A 332 -12.39 -19.54 11.99
C TRP A 332 -11.88 -18.11 12.08
N ALA A 333 -10.90 -17.73 11.25
CA ALA A 333 -10.38 -16.37 11.19
C ALA A 333 -11.45 -15.35 10.82
N LEU A 334 -12.27 -15.65 9.80
CA LEU A 334 -13.41 -14.83 9.37
C LEU A 334 -14.48 -14.71 10.45
N LYS A 335 -14.86 -15.83 11.07
CA LYS A 335 -15.88 -15.89 12.13
C LYS A 335 -15.51 -15.02 13.33
N HIS A 336 -14.24 -14.94 13.67
CA HIS A 336 -13.76 -14.26 14.87
C HIS A 336 -13.03 -12.94 14.60
N GLY A 337 -12.89 -12.56 13.32
CA GLY A 337 -12.19 -11.34 12.90
C GLY A 337 -10.71 -11.33 13.31
N VAL A 338 -10.01 -12.47 13.26
CA VAL A 338 -8.60 -12.57 13.67
C VAL A 338 -7.70 -12.77 12.45
N SER A 339 -6.44 -12.36 12.57
CA SER A 339 -5.43 -12.54 11.52
C SER A 339 -4.71 -13.89 11.64
N LEU A 340 -4.15 -14.36 10.53
CA LEU A 340 -3.33 -15.56 10.41
C LEU A 340 -1.96 -15.24 9.81
N THR A 341 -0.96 -16.05 10.16
CA THR A 341 0.30 -16.13 9.41
C THR A 341 0.41 -17.49 8.71
N VAL A 342 1.26 -17.59 7.70
CA VAL A 342 1.48 -18.84 6.95
C VAL A 342 2.95 -19.22 6.97
N ILE A 343 3.23 -20.48 7.27
CA ILE A 343 4.59 -21.05 7.28
C ILE A 343 4.71 -22.00 6.08
N GLY A 344 5.54 -21.62 5.12
CA GLY A 344 6.06 -22.53 4.09
C GLY A 344 7.41 -23.11 4.51
N GLY A 345 8.51 -22.58 3.96
CA GLY A 345 9.87 -22.99 4.32
C GLY A 345 10.44 -22.41 5.63
N GLY A 346 9.71 -21.51 6.30
CA GLY A 346 10.14 -20.90 7.58
C GLY A 346 11.34 -19.93 7.51
N HIS A 347 11.57 -19.30 6.35
CA HIS A 347 12.68 -18.35 6.12
C HIS A 347 12.30 -16.87 6.30
N SER A 348 11.00 -16.54 6.28
CA SER A 348 10.54 -15.17 6.50
C SER A 348 10.54 -14.83 7.99
N GLY A 349 10.96 -13.60 8.34
CA GLY A 349 10.81 -13.05 9.69
C GLY A 349 9.34 -12.89 10.11
N HIS A 350 8.41 -12.92 9.15
CA HIS A 350 7.00 -12.61 9.37
C HIS A 350 6.08 -13.85 9.35
N CYS A 351 6.65 -15.06 9.23
CA CYS A 351 5.86 -16.29 9.24
C CYS A 351 5.34 -16.66 10.65
N LEU A 352 5.94 -16.08 11.70
CA LEU A 352 5.48 -16.17 13.09
C LEU A 352 5.27 -14.77 13.65
N TRP A 353 4.20 -14.60 14.42
CA TRP A 353 3.90 -13.36 15.15
C TRP A 353 3.33 -13.70 16.51
N SER A 354 3.64 -12.85 17.50
CA SER A 354 3.24 -13.11 18.88
C SER A 354 1.73 -13.08 19.04
N ASN A 355 1.16 -14.09 19.73
CA ASN A 355 -0.27 -14.22 19.97
C ASN A 355 -1.12 -14.32 18.69
N VAL A 356 -0.52 -14.71 17.56
CA VAL A 356 -1.22 -14.97 16.28
C VAL A 356 -1.19 -16.46 15.99
N VAL A 357 -2.20 -16.99 15.31
CA VAL A 357 -2.22 -18.38 14.85
C VAL A 357 -1.45 -18.51 13.53
N SER A 358 -0.50 -19.44 13.48
CA SER A 358 0.30 -19.72 12.29
C SER A 358 -0.15 -21.02 11.62
N VAL A 359 -0.42 -20.95 10.31
CA VAL A 359 -0.82 -22.08 9.47
C VAL A 359 0.42 -22.69 8.81
N ASP A 360 0.81 -23.87 9.28
CA ASP A 360 1.98 -24.60 8.83
C ASP A 360 1.66 -25.55 7.66
N MET A 361 2.13 -25.19 6.48
CA MET A 361 1.84 -25.91 5.24
C MET A 361 2.74 -27.13 5.01
N ALA A 362 3.62 -27.49 5.94
CA ALA A 362 4.60 -28.55 5.72
C ALA A 362 4.04 -29.98 5.66
N ALA A 363 2.74 -30.21 5.82
CA ALA A 363 2.13 -31.50 5.47
C ALA A 363 1.76 -31.60 3.98
N PHE A 364 1.72 -30.46 3.28
CA PHE A 364 1.57 -30.38 1.82
C PHE A 364 2.97 -30.38 1.19
N ASP A 365 3.65 -31.52 1.20
CA ASP A 365 5.06 -31.69 0.81
C ASP A 365 5.26 -32.53 -0.45
N LYS A 366 4.21 -32.80 -1.22
CA LYS A 366 4.28 -33.62 -2.43
C LYS A 366 4.66 -32.82 -3.68
N VAL A 367 5.47 -33.46 -4.52
CA VAL A 367 5.83 -32.99 -5.86
C VAL A 367 5.39 -34.03 -6.89
N HIS A 368 4.61 -33.63 -7.89
CA HIS A 368 4.12 -34.51 -8.96
C HIS A 368 4.64 -34.03 -10.30
N ILE A 369 5.07 -34.96 -11.15
CA ILE A 369 5.63 -34.69 -12.47
C ILE A 369 4.65 -35.19 -13.53
N LEU A 370 4.30 -34.33 -14.46
CA LEU A 370 3.41 -34.61 -15.59
C LEU A 370 4.20 -34.41 -16.87
N ALA A 371 4.62 -35.51 -17.48
CA ALA A 371 5.34 -35.49 -18.75
C ALA A 371 4.39 -35.15 -19.90
N ALA A 372 4.93 -34.55 -20.96
CA ALA A 372 4.20 -34.30 -22.19
C ALA A 372 3.92 -35.62 -22.96
N GLY A 373 2.63 -36.01 -23.06
CA GLY A 373 2.06 -37.13 -23.87
C GLY A 373 1.37 -38.20 -23.00
N ASP A 374 0.06 -38.50 -23.08
CA ASP A 374 -0.66 -39.12 -24.21
C ASP A 374 -2.19 -38.78 -24.15
N SER A 375 -2.56 -37.49 -24.09
CA SER A 375 -3.98 -37.08 -24.07
C SER A 375 -4.54 -37.02 -25.49
N GLY A 376 -5.31 -38.03 -25.89
CA GLY A 376 -6.06 -38.02 -27.15
C GLY A 376 -7.05 -36.85 -27.21
N GLY A 377 -6.66 -35.74 -27.85
CA GLY A 377 -7.53 -34.56 -27.98
C GLY A 377 -6.91 -33.38 -28.72
N LYS A 378 -7.20 -33.30 -30.03
CA LYS A 378 -7.18 -32.13 -30.94
C LYS A 378 -5.96 -31.18 -30.92
N SER A 379 -5.08 -31.44 -31.88
CA SER A 379 -4.24 -30.53 -32.70
C SER A 379 -4.07 -29.07 -32.23
N GLY A 380 -2.82 -28.70 -31.88
CA GLY A 380 -2.32 -27.33 -32.04
C GLY A 380 -1.25 -26.84 -31.05
N SER A 381 -1.20 -27.34 -29.82
CA SER A 381 -0.26 -26.83 -28.79
C SER A 381 0.78 -27.88 -28.41
N LYS A 382 2.07 -27.56 -28.55
CA LYS A 382 3.17 -28.41 -28.06
C LYS A 382 2.94 -28.66 -26.56
N SER A 383 2.61 -29.89 -26.17
CA SER A 383 2.38 -30.26 -24.78
C SER A 383 3.63 -29.94 -23.95
N VAL A 384 3.48 -29.07 -22.96
CA VAL A 384 4.56 -28.65 -22.06
C VAL A 384 4.50 -29.52 -20.80
N SER A 385 5.64 -30.07 -20.37
CA SER A 385 5.70 -30.82 -19.11
C SER A 385 5.42 -29.91 -17.92
N LEU A 386 4.64 -30.41 -16.96
CA LEU A 386 4.20 -29.66 -15.79
C LEU A 386 4.71 -30.31 -14.50
N ILE A 387 4.97 -29.50 -13.49
CA ILE A 387 5.35 -29.95 -12.15
C ILE A 387 4.37 -29.34 -11.16
N VAL A 388 3.62 -30.17 -10.45
CA VAL A 388 2.73 -29.72 -9.37
C VAL A 388 3.49 -29.88 -8.06
N ALA A 389 3.80 -28.75 -7.41
CA ALA A 389 4.47 -28.74 -6.11
C ALA A 389 3.52 -28.16 -5.06
N GLU A 390 3.38 -28.87 -3.96
CA GLU A 390 2.62 -28.42 -2.80
C GLU A 390 3.39 -27.35 -1.99
N ALA A 391 2.68 -26.49 -1.26
CA ALA A 391 3.23 -25.27 -0.66
C ALA A 391 4.23 -25.52 0.49
N GLY A 392 4.23 -26.72 1.07
CA GLY A 392 5.21 -27.17 2.06
C GLY A 392 6.53 -27.65 1.45
N CYS A 393 6.60 -27.89 0.14
CA CYS A 393 7.82 -28.33 -0.53
C CYS A 393 8.91 -27.25 -0.46
N LYS A 394 10.16 -27.69 -0.23
CA LYS A 394 11.34 -26.84 -0.32
C LYS A 394 11.95 -26.95 -1.71
N THR A 395 12.76 -25.96 -2.07
CA THR A 395 13.49 -25.93 -3.34
C THR A 395 14.28 -27.22 -3.57
N GLY A 396 14.99 -27.71 -2.54
CA GLY A 396 15.78 -28.93 -2.65
C GLY A 396 14.93 -30.18 -2.94
N ASP A 397 13.72 -30.25 -2.40
CA ASP A 397 12.79 -31.37 -2.60
C ASP A 397 12.32 -31.40 -4.07
N ILE A 398 11.94 -30.23 -4.59
CA ILE A 398 11.47 -30.08 -5.98
C ILE A 398 12.61 -30.33 -6.96
N ILE A 399 13.78 -29.72 -6.76
CA ILE A 399 14.92 -29.87 -7.67
C ILE A 399 15.40 -31.32 -7.69
N ARG A 400 15.58 -31.99 -6.53
CA ARG A 400 16.02 -33.40 -6.51
C ARG A 400 15.07 -34.29 -7.30
N LYS A 401 13.76 -34.19 -7.05
CA LYS A 401 12.76 -35.04 -7.72
C LYS A 401 12.65 -34.76 -9.22
N THR A 402 12.77 -33.49 -9.62
CA THR A 402 12.67 -33.11 -11.04
C THR A 402 13.92 -33.49 -11.81
N MET A 403 15.10 -33.36 -11.20
CA MET A 403 16.39 -33.77 -11.77
C MET A 403 16.45 -35.27 -12.05
N GLU A 404 15.85 -36.11 -11.19
CA GLU A 404 15.71 -37.56 -11.43
C GLU A 404 14.93 -37.88 -12.71
N ALA A 405 14.01 -36.99 -13.11
CA ALA A 405 13.24 -37.09 -14.35
C ALA A 405 13.88 -36.32 -15.53
N GLY A 406 15.12 -35.82 -15.38
CA GLY A 406 15.81 -35.02 -16.40
C GLY A 406 15.21 -33.61 -16.60
N MET A 407 14.45 -33.11 -15.63
CA MET A 407 13.77 -31.81 -15.68
C MET A 407 14.18 -30.89 -14.53
N THR A 408 13.78 -29.62 -14.61
CA THR A 408 14.02 -28.63 -13.55
C THR A 408 12.96 -27.51 -13.59
N VAL A 409 12.97 -26.66 -12.56
CA VAL A 409 12.19 -25.40 -12.42
C VAL A 409 13.15 -24.31 -11.96
N PRO A 410 13.06 -23.06 -12.44
CA PRO A 410 13.94 -21.97 -12.03
C PRO A 410 13.62 -21.46 -10.61
N LEU A 411 13.90 -22.28 -9.60
CA LEU A 411 13.70 -21.94 -8.18
C LEU A 411 14.92 -21.21 -7.57
N GLY A 412 14.83 -20.86 -6.29
CA GLY A 412 15.89 -20.16 -5.55
C GLY A 412 17.17 -20.96 -5.33
N SER A 413 18.26 -20.27 -4.98
CA SER A 413 19.59 -20.88 -4.78
C SER A 413 19.74 -21.71 -3.50
N ARG A 414 18.87 -21.51 -2.49
CA ARG A 414 18.99 -22.20 -1.20
C ARG A 414 18.03 -23.40 -1.11
N PRO A 415 18.51 -24.62 -0.80
CA PRO A 415 17.68 -25.84 -0.86
C PRO A 415 16.59 -25.89 0.22
N SER A 416 16.76 -25.19 1.34
CA SER A 416 15.80 -25.21 2.45
C SER A 416 14.66 -24.20 2.34
N VAL A 417 14.67 -23.32 1.32
CA VAL A 417 13.66 -22.28 1.13
C VAL A 417 12.39 -22.88 0.51
N GLY A 418 11.20 -22.39 0.89
CA GLY A 418 9.90 -22.92 0.44
C GLY A 418 9.03 -21.89 -0.29
N ALA A 419 7.71 -22.13 -0.34
CA ALA A 419 6.71 -21.38 -1.12
C ALA A 419 6.81 -19.86 -1.09
N GLY A 420 7.06 -19.26 0.09
CA GLY A 420 7.14 -17.80 0.20
C GLY A 420 8.08 -17.16 -0.83
N LEU A 421 9.19 -17.81 -1.18
CA LEU A 421 10.13 -17.27 -2.16
C LEU A 421 9.54 -17.25 -3.58
N TRP A 422 9.04 -18.39 -4.07
CA TRP A 422 8.63 -18.53 -5.47
C TRP A 422 7.25 -17.94 -5.75
N LEU A 423 6.47 -17.62 -4.71
CA LEU A 423 5.26 -16.78 -4.79
C LEU A 423 5.58 -15.26 -4.79
N GLN A 424 6.81 -14.87 -4.47
CA GLN A 424 7.23 -13.47 -4.37
C GLN A 424 8.23 -13.05 -5.47
N GLY A 425 8.41 -13.89 -6.49
CA GLY A 425 9.43 -13.73 -7.52
C GLY A 425 10.24 -15.01 -7.62
N GLY A 426 11.20 -15.19 -6.72
CA GLY A 426 12.10 -16.33 -6.71
C GLY A 426 13.30 -16.13 -7.63
N ILE A 427 14.33 -15.51 -7.05
CA ILE A 427 15.62 -15.27 -7.68
C ILE A 427 16.53 -16.45 -7.36
N GLY A 428 17.13 -17.04 -8.39
CA GLY A 428 18.05 -18.16 -8.28
C GLY A 428 18.92 -18.32 -9.52
N HIS A 429 19.72 -19.37 -9.52
CA HIS A 429 20.75 -19.64 -10.53
C HIS A 429 20.24 -19.63 -11.98
N LEU A 430 19.03 -20.15 -12.22
CA LEU A 430 18.45 -20.24 -13.56
C LEU A 430 17.66 -18.99 -13.98
N ALA A 431 17.62 -17.93 -13.16
CA ALA A 431 16.78 -16.76 -13.40
C ALA A 431 17.12 -16.05 -14.72
N ARG A 432 18.40 -15.91 -15.05
CA ARG A 432 18.84 -15.31 -16.33
C ARG A 432 18.47 -16.14 -17.56
N MET A 433 18.36 -17.47 -17.41
CA MET A 433 18.04 -18.37 -18.51
C MET A 433 16.53 -18.46 -18.75
N TYR A 434 15.74 -18.67 -17.69
CA TYR A 434 14.31 -19.01 -17.79
C TYR A 434 13.34 -18.02 -17.14
N GLY A 435 13.83 -16.97 -16.48
CA GLY A 435 13.02 -16.01 -15.74
C GLY A 435 12.93 -16.38 -14.26
N LEU A 436 12.20 -15.59 -13.49
CA LEU A 436 12.01 -15.82 -12.06
C LEU A 436 11.17 -17.08 -11.82
N ALA A 437 11.23 -17.65 -10.61
CA ALA A 437 10.41 -18.82 -10.26
C ALA A 437 8.92 -18.58 -10.51
N CYS A 438 8.44 -17.37 -10.20
CA CYS A 438 7.07 -16.97 -10.40
C CYS A 438 6.69 -16.95 -11.89
N ASP A 439 7.62 -16.72 -12.81
CA ASP A 439 7.36 -16.70 -14.25
C ASP A 439 6.98 -18.09 -14.77
N ALA A 440 7.51 -19.15 -14.14
CA ALA A 440 7.19 -20.53 -14.43
C ALA A 440 5.82 -20.97 -13.88
N ILE A 441 5.17 -20.19 -13.02
CA ILE A 441 3.84 -20.51 -12.48
C ILE A 441 2.78 -20.34 -13.57
N VAL A 442 2.04 -21.43 -13.83
CA VAL A 442 0.95 -21.47 -14.82
C VAL A 442 -0.42 -21.78 -14.20
N GLY A 443 -0.47 -22.26 -12.96
CA GLY A 443 -1.72 -22.48 -12.22
C GLY A 443 -1.48 -22.70 -10.72
N ALA A 444 -2.52 -22.56 -9.90
CA ALA A 444 -2.43 -22.75 -8.46
C ALA A 444 -3.77 -23.22 -7.85
N VAL A 445 -3.66 -23.92 -6.72
CA VAL A 445 -4.77 -24.18 -5.81
C VAL A 445 -4.62 -23.26 -4.60
N VAL A 446 -5.66 -22.50 -4.29
CA VAL A 446 -5.63 -21.43 -3.29
C VAL A 446 -6.88 -21.49 -2.42
N VAL A 447 -6.75 -21.33 -1.11
CA VAL A 447 -7.91 -21.08 -0.24
C VAL A 447 -8.11 -19.57 -0.14
N SER A 448 -9.28 -19.11 -0.60
CA SER A 448 -9.72 -17.72 -0.52
C SER A 448 -9.87 -17.29 0.93
N VAL A 449 -9.25 -16.18 1.32
CA VAL A 449 -9.41 -15.61 2.66
C VAL A 449 -10.64 -14.72 2.82
N ASN A 450 -11.37 -14.45 1.73
CA ASN A 450 -12.67 -13.79 1.77
C ASN A 450 -13.81 -14.81 2.02
N SER A 451 -13.76 -15.99 1.38
CA SER A 451 -14.88 -16.94 1.38
C SER A 451 -14.59 -18.31 1.99
N SER A 452 -13.34 -18.59 2.39
CA SER A 452 -12.85 -19.93 2.77
C SER A 452 -12.95 -21.01 1.69
N GLN A 453 -13.35 -20.66 0.46
CA GLN A 453 -13.47 -21.63 -0.64
C GLN A 453 -12.09 -21.99 -1.22
N ALA A 454 -11.93 -23.26 -1.60
CA ALA A 454 -10.81 -23.70 -2.42
C ALA A 454 -11.03 -23.27 -3.88
N LEU A 455 -10.02 -22.62 -4.45
CA LEU A 455 -10.04 -22.06 -5.79
C LEU A 455 -8.97 -22.75 -6.64
N CYS A 456 -9.35 -23.12 -7.87
CA CYS A 456 -8.41 -23.55 -8.91
C CYS A 456 -8.27 -22.43 -9.91
N ILE A 457 -7.07 -21.87 -10.06
CA ILE A 457 -6.78 -20.76 -10.98
C ILE A 457 -5.72 -21.16 -12.01
N GLY A 458 -5.93 -20.78 -13.26
CA GLY A 458 -4.98 -21.09 -14.35
C GLY A 458 -4.95 -22.59 -14.71
N CYS A 459 -3.78 -23.07 -15.11
CA CYS A 459 -3.56 -24.42 -15.62
C CYS A 459 -3.32 -25.43 -14.49
N VAL A 460 -4.35 -25.73 -13.69
CA VAL A 460 -4.28 -26.82 -12.69
C VAL A 460 -4.77 -28.13 -13.33
N PRO A 461 -3.96 -29.21 -13.34
CA PRO A 461 -4.39 -30.50 -13.90
C PRO A 461 -5.56 -31.10 -13.12
N SER A 462 -6.58 -31.63 -13.81
CA SER A 462 -7.85 -32.08 -13.22
C SER A 462 -7.71 -33.07 -12.06
N GLN A 463 -6.74 -33.99 -12.13
CA GLN A 463 -6.43 -34.95 -11.06
C GLN A 463 -5.91 -34.33 -9.76
N HIS A 464 -5.51 -33.05 -9.79
CA HIS A 464 -5.04 -32.28 -8.64
C HIS A 464 -6.08 -31.24 -8.17
N TRP A 465 -7.33 -31.32 -8.65
CA TRP A 465 -8.41 -30.45 -8.18
C TRP A 465 -8.94 -30.96 -6.83
N PRO A 466 -8.94 -30.13 -5.78
CA PRO A 466 -9.61 -30.49 -4.54
C PRO A 466 -11.12 -30.69 -4.75
N ALA A 467 -11.73 -31.56 -3.95
CA ALA A 467 -13.18 -31.73 -3.94
C ALA A 467 -13.87 -30.40 -3.58
N GLY A 468 -14.86 -30.00 -4.39
CA GLY A 468 -15.60 -28.75 -4.18
C GLY A 468 -14.84 -27.48 -4.55
N ALA A 469 -13.65 -27.58 -5.17
CA ALA A 469 -12.94 -26.41 -5.65
C ALA A 469 -13.68 -25.75 -6.82
N VAL A 470 -13.69 -24.41 -6.83
CA VAL A 470 -14.36 -23.61 -7.86
C VAL A 470 -13.35 -22.81 -8.66
N ARG A 471 -13.73 -22.44 -9.89
CA ARG A 471 -12.94 -21.57 -10.75
C ARG A 471 -13.52 -20.15 -10.66
N PRO A 472 -12.77 -19.17 -10.13
CA PRO A 472 -13.30 -17.82 -9.95
C PRO A 472 -13.32 -17.05 -11.28
N GLU A 473 -14.25 -16.10 -11.42
CA GLU A 473 -14.38 -15.26 -12.63
C GLU A 473 -13.12 -14.39 -12.87
N ASN A 474 -12.46 -13.95 -11.80
CA ASN A 474 -11.24 -13.15 -11.83
C ASN A 474 -9.95 -14.01 -11.75
N GLU A 475 -9.98 -15.26 -12.20
CA GLU A 475 -8.82 -16.18 -12.08
C GLU A 475 -7.52 -15.62 -12.67
N SER A 476 -7.60 -14.81 -13.74
CA SER A 476 -6.45 -14.20 -14.38
C SER A 476 -5.78 -13.16 -13.48
N ASP A 477 -6.57 -12.39 -12.74
CA ASP A 477 -6.05 -11.42 -11.77
C ASP A 477 -5.44 -12.10 -10.56
N MET A 478 -6.06 -13.18 -10.08
CA MET A 478 -5.51 -13.98 -8.98
C MET A 478 -4.20 -14.66 -9.36
N LEU A 479 -4.12 -15.24 -10.56
CA LEU A 479 -2.91 -15.89 -11.07
C LEU A 479 -1.81 -14.84 -11.25
N TRP A 480 -2.14 -13.68 -11.82
CA TRP A 480 -1.21 -12.55 -11.93
C TRP A 480 -0.65 -12.14 -10.56
N ALA A 481 -1.50 -12.09 -9.53
CA ALA A 481 -1.11 -11.65 -8.20
C ALA A 481 -0.21 -12.67 -7.49
N ILE A 482 -0.52 -13.95 -7.59
CA ILE A 482 0.31 -15.04 -7.02
C ILE A 482 1.71 -15.06 -7.62
N LYS A 483 1.88 -14.54 -8.84
CA LYS A 483 3.18 -14.37 -9.48
C LYS A 483 3.94 -13.15 -8.96
N GLY A 484 4.07 -12.99 -7.63
CA GLY A 484 4.92 -11.96 -7.03
C GLY A 484 4.41 -11.34 -5.73
N ALA A 485 3.12 -11.46 -5.41
CA ALA A 485 2.54 -10.86 -4.21
C ALA A 485 2.68 -11.71 -2.94
N GLY A 486 3.22 -12.93 -3.05
CA GLY A 486 3.34 -13.86 -1.92
C GLY A 486 1.98 -14.26 -1.38
N THR A 487 1.83 -14.21 -0.06
CA THR A 487 0.60 -14.57 0.65
C THR A 487 -0.42 -13.43 0.71
N ASN A 488 -0.29 -12.35 -0.07
CA ASN A 488 -1.22 -11.22 0.03
C ASN A 488 -2.67 -11.59 -0.32
N ILE A 489 -2.90 -12.53 -1.25
CA ILE A 489 -4.22 -12.74 -1.88
C ILE A 489 -4.93 -14.01 -1.40
N GLY A 490 -4.24 -14.91 -0.70
CA GLY A 490 -4.82 -16.16 -0.20
C GLY A 490 -3.78 -17.14 0.32
N ILE A 491 -4.24 -18.26 0.87
CA ILE A 491 -3.37 -19.34 1.34
C ILE A 491 -3.18 -20.34 0.20
N VAL A 492 -2.00 -20.35 -0.40
CA VAL A 492 -1.65 -21.26 -1.50
C VAL A 492 -1.42 -22.67 -0.97
N VAL A 493 -2.11 -23.65 -1.55
CA VAL A 493 -2.00 -25.07 -1.22
C VAL A 493 -0.99 -25.76 -2.12
N SER A 494 -1.08 -25.51 -3.43
CA SER A 494 -0.17 -26.07 -4.42
C SER A 494 -0.08 -25.18 -5.66
N VAL A 495 0.98 -25.36 -6.43
CA VAL A 495 1.24 -24.63 -7.66
C VAL A 495 1.70 -25.55 -8.76
N THR A 496 1.24 -25.25 -9.95
CA THR A 496 1.65 -25.90 -11.19
C THR A 496 2.68 -25.02 -11.89
N PHE A 497 3.87 -25.57 -12.05
CA PHE A 497 4.98 -24.96 -12.78
C PHE A 497 5.10 -25.55 -14.18
N LYS A 498 5.52 -24.70 -15.12
CA LYS A 498 6.16 -25.12 -16.35
C LYS A 498 7.54 -25.70 -16.05
N ALA A 499 7.80 -26.91 -16.54
CA ALA A 499 9.09 -27.58 -16.41
C ALA A 499 10.05 -27.23 -17.57
N TYR A 500 11.35 -27.35 -17.31
CA TYR A 500 12.43 -27.18 -18.28
C TYR A 500 13.36 -28.39 -18.27
N VAL A 501 14.15 -28.56 -19.32
CA VAL A 501 15.20 -29.60 -19.36
C VAL A 501 16.26 -29.28 -18.31
N ALA A 502 16.66 -30.27 -17.52
CA ALA A 502 17.70 -30.12 -16.49
C ALA A 502 19.06 -29.75 -17.12
N PRO A 503 19.65 -28.60 -16.78
CA PRO A 503 21.00 -28.25 -17.24
C PRO A 503 22.08 -28.82 -16.31
N THR A 504 23.26 -29.04 -16.87
CA THR A 504 24.51 -29.13 -16.11
C THR A 504 25.13 -27.74 -15.99
N CYS A 505 25.78 -27.45 -14.86
CA CYS A 505 26.38 -26.17 -14.54
C CYS A 505 27.88 -26.33 -14.32
N LEU A 506 28.69 -25.48 -14.97
CA LEU A 506 30.09 -25.30 -14.66
C LEU A 506 30.24 -24.09 -13.73
N THR A 507 30.96 -24.26 -12.61
CA THR A 507 31.22 -23.20 -11.64
C THR A 507 32.70 -22.86 -11.52
N ARG A 508 33.01 -21.57 -11.41
CA ARG A 508 34.35 -21.02 -11.17
C ARG A 508 34.27 -19.91 -10.12
N ASN A 509 35.19 -19.91 -9.15
CA ASN A 509 35.19 -18.95 -8.03
C ASN A 509 36.48 -18.14 -8.04
N TRP A 510 36.46 -16.84 -7.74
CA TRP A 510 37.63 -15.98 -7.55
C TRP A 510 37.50 -15.22 -6.23
N VAL A 511 38.63 -14.92 -5.60
CA VAL A 511 38.71 -14.06 -4.42
C VAL A 511 39.87 -13.09 -4.67
N VAL A 512 39.54 -11.81 -4.78
CA VAL A 512 40.49 -10.74 -5.06
C VAL A 512 40.61 -9.86 -3.81
N PRO A 513 41.77 -9.84 -3.12
CA PRO A 513 42.00 -8.91 -2.03
C PRO A 513 42.13 -7.48 -2.59
N LEU A 514 41.56 -6.50 -1.88
CA LEU A 514 41.53 -5.10 -2.29
C LEU A 514 42.31 -4.26 -1.27
N SER A 515 43.24 -3.43 -1.75
CA SER A 515 44.18 -2.70 -0.91
C SER A 515 43.59 -1.43 -0.32
N ASN A 516 42.66 -0.79 -1.03
CA ASN A 516 41.99 0.45 -0.64
C ASN A 516 40.66 0.66 -1.37
N ASN A 517 39.91 1.70 -0.98
CA ASN A 517 38.59 2.00 -1.55
C ASN A 517 38.62 2.39 -3.02
N GLN A 518 39.72 3.00 -3.50
CA GLN A 518 39.84 3.36 -4.91
C GLN A 518 39.98 2.10 -5.77
N GLU A 519 40.81 1.14 -5.35
CA GLU A 519 40.94 -0.15 -6.02
C GLU A 519 39.61 -0.93 -5.99
N ALA A 520 38.89 -0.90 -4.86
CA ALA A 520 37.59 -1.55 -4.73
C ALA A 520 36.57 -1.02 -5.74
N ARG A 521 36.47 0.31 -5.90
CA ARG A 521 35.60 0.95 -6.89
C ARG A 521 36.00 0.58 -8.32
N LEU A 522 37.29 0.61 -8.62
CA LEU A 522 37.81 0.25 -9.94
C LEU A 522 37.48 -1.22 -10.28
N LYS A 523 37.73 -2.15 -9.35
CA LYS A 523 37.43 -3.57 -9.56
C LYS A 523 35.93 -3.85 -9.71
N LEU A 524 35.07 -3.16 -8.96
CA LEU A 524 33.61 -3.24 -9.14
C LEU A 524 33.18 -2.71 -10.51
N SER A 525 33.76 -1.59 -10.94
CA SER A 525 33.51 -1.02 -12.27
C SER A 525 33.97 -1.95 -13.39
N ASP A 526 35.17 -2.52 -13.26
CA ASP A 526 35.73 -3.44 -14.25
C ASP A 526 34.90 -4.73 -14.33
N PHE A 527 34.51 -5.27 -13.17
CA PHE A 527 33.62 -6.43 -13.09
C PHE A 527 32.28 -6.19 -13.79
N ASP A 528 31.63 -5.06 -13.51
CA ASP A 528 30.34 -4.70 -14.13
C ASP A 528 30.48 -4.53 -15.65
N ASN A 529 31.43 -3.70 -16.09
CA ASN A 529 31.56 -3.27 -17.49
C ASN A 529 32.16 -4.33 -18.42
N PHE A 530 33.17 -5.07 -17.97
CA PHE A 530 33.94 -5.99 -18.82
C PHE A 530 33.53 -7.45 -18.65
N ILE A 531 32.97 -7.84 -17.51
CA ILE A 531 32.52 -9.22 -17.26
C ILE A 531 31.00 -9.27 -17.31
N ALA A 532 30.33 -8.79 -16.26
CA ALA A 532 28.91 -9.06 -16.01
C ALA A 532 28.02 -8.68 -17.21
N ARG A 533 28.14 -7.44 -17.73
CA ARG A 533 27.32 -6.96 -18.86
C ARG A 533 27.57 -7.69 -20.18
N LYS A 534 28.72 -8.36 -20.33
CA LYS A 534 29.11 -9.06 -21.56
C LYS A 534 28.76 -10.56 -21.53
N LEU A 535 28.31 -11.07 -20.39
CA LEU A 535 27.97 -12.48 -20.26
C LEU A 535 26.73 -12.84 -21.09
N PRO A 536 26.76 -13.98 -21.80
CA PRO A 536 25.58 -14.48 -22.50
C PRO A 536 24.49 -14.92 -21.52
N ARG A 537 23.29 -15.18 -22.06
CA ARG A 537 22.10 -15.54 -21.27
C ARG A 537 22.28 -16.81 -20.44
N ASN A 538 23.06 -17.77 -20.92
CA ASN A 538 23.36 -19.03 -20.23
C ASN A 538 24.51 -18.92 -19.23
N CYS A 539 25.01 -17.71 -18.95
CA CYS A 539 26.01 -17.46 -17.93
C CYS A 539 25.54 -16.39 -16.94
N SER A 540 26.03 -16.48 -15.70
CA SER A 540 25.87 -15.46 -14.67
C SER A 540 27.15 -15.31 -13.86
N ALA A 541 27.35 -14.15 -13.25
CA ALA A 541 28.46 -13.87 -12.35
C ALA A 541 27.96 -13.13 -11.10
N ASP A 542 27.96 -13.81 -9.97
CA ASP A 542 27.59 -13.22 -8.69
C ASP A 542 28.84 -12.66 -8.00
N ALA A 543 28.72 -11.46 -7.44
CA ALA A 543 29.80 -10.78 -6.72
C ALA A 543 29.49 -10.65 -5.23
N TYR A 544 30.54 -10.69 -4.42
CA TYR A 544 30.47 -10.64 -2.96
C TYR A 544 31.49 -9.63 -2.46
N LEU A 545 31.02 -8.64 -1.69
CA LEU A 545 31.87 -7.70 -0.98
C LEU A 545 31.81 -8.01 0.50
N TYR A 546 32.96 -8.32 1.08
CA TYR A 546 33.08 -8.72 2.46
C TYR A 546 34.47 -8.39 2.99
N TRP A 547 34.64 -8.48 4.29
CA TRP A 547 35.91 -8.24 4.93
C TRP A 547 36.44 -9.51 5.57
N ASP A 548 37.72 -9.76 5.41
CA ASP A 548 38.39 -10.91 6.02
C ASP A 548 39.85 -10.58 6.31
N ILE A 549 40.38 -11.09 7.42
CA ILE A 549 41.79 -10.92 7.86
C ILE A 549 42.30 -9.46 7.73
N GLY A 550 41.49 -8.48 8.15
CA GLY A 550 41.90 -7.07 8.13
C GLY A 550 41.87 -6.39 6.75
N GLN A 551 41.31 -7.04 5.72
CA GLN A 551 41.28 -6.52 4.35
C GLN A 551 39.92 -6.71 3.67
N LEU A 552 39.56 -5.77 2.78
CA LEU A 552 38.38 -5.86 1.92
C LEU A 552 38.63 -6.87 0.79
N HIS A 553 37.64 -7.69 0.47
CA HIS A 553 37.72 -8.69 -0.59
C HIS A 553 36.54 -8.59 -1.56
N LEU A 554 36.83 -8.80 -2.85
CA LEU A 554 35.85 -9.05 -3.90
C LEU A 554 35.87 -10.54 -4.26
N GLY A 555 34.85 -11.26 -3.82
CA GLY A 555 34.59 -12.61 -4.28
C GLY A 555 33.73 -12.60 -5.54
N VAL A 556 34.02 -13.48 -6.50
CA VAL A 556 33.18 -13.67 -7.70
C VAL A 556 32.92 -15.15 -7.92
N THR A 557 31.67 -15.54 -8.16
CA THR A 557 31.32 -16.88 -8.65
C THR A 557 30.68 -16.77 -10.03
N MET A 558 31.26 -17.43 -11.03
CA MET A 558 30.67 -17.55 -12.36
C MET A 558 30.01 -18.91 -12.55
N PHE A 559 28.86 -18.88 -13.19
CA PHE A 559 28.07 -20.05 -13.56
C PHE A 559 27.87 -20.08 -15.08
N GLU A 560 28.05 -21.25 -15.68
CA GLU A 560 27.82 -21.50 -17.09
C GLU A 560 26.93 -22.75 -17.24
N TYR A 561 25.76 -22.57 -17.86
CA TYR A 561 24.74 -23.61 -17.96
C TYR A 561 24.67 -24.20 -19.37
N SER A 562 24.55 -25.53 -19.46
CA SER A 562 24.36 -26.27 -20.71
C SER A 562 23.32 -27.38 -20.54
N THR A 563 22.42 -27.50 -21.51
CA THR A 563 21.46 -28.61 -21.62
C THR A 563 22.00 -29.80 -22.42
N ALA A 564 23.14 -29.64 -23.11
CA ALA A 564 23.86 -30.74 -23.74
C ALA A 564 24.80 -31.41 -22.72
N ARG A 565 24.98 -32.74 -22.82
CA ARG A 565 25.93 -33.49 -21.96
C ARG A 565 27.33 -32.91 -22.12
N LEU A 566 27.80 -32.17 -21.12
CA LEU A 566 29.20 -31.81 -20.97
C LEU A 566 29.99 -33.08 -20.65
N THR A 567 30.76 -33.59 -21.61
CA THR A 567 31.80 -34.60 -21.34
C THR A 567 32.89 -33.94 -20.51
N SER A 568 33.43 -34.62 -19.49
CA SER A 568 34.42 -34.06 -18.55
C SER A 568 35.82 -33.80 -19.16
N GLY A 569 35.90 -33.47 -20.44
CA GLY A 569 37.14 -33.28 -21.18
C GLY A 569 37.20 -31.92 -21.85
N THR A 570 38.19 -31.13 -21.42
CA THR A 570 38.66 -29.82 -21.91
C THR A 570 37.88 -28.59 -21.42
N PRO A 571 38.50 -27.70 -20.61
CA PRO A 571 37.88 -26.45 -20.17
C PRO A 571 37.69 -25.50 -21.34
N THR A 572 36.54 -24.83 -21.42
CA THR A 572 36.47 -23.55 -22.13
C THR A 572 37.44 -22.60 -21.44
N PRO A 573 38.48 -22.07 -22.14
CA PRO A 573 39.38 -21.08 -21.56
C PRO A 573 38.57 -19.89 -21.06
N THR A 574 38.94 -19.33 -19.91
CA THR A 574 38.43 -18.03 -19.49
C THR A 574 38.76 -17.00 -20.56
N SER A 575 37.80 -16.16 -20.93
CA SER A 575 38.04 -15.12 -21.93
C SER A 575 39.06 -14.11 -21.41
N GLY A 576 39.90 -13.54 -22.27
CA GLY A 576 40.92 -12.54 -21.90
C GLY A 576 40.47 -11.43 -20.93
N PRO A 577 39.25 -10.87 -21.04
CA PRO A 577 38.75 -9.89 -20.07
C PRO A 577 38.60 -10.41 -18.64
N VAL A 578 38.19 -11.67 -18.46
CA VAL A 578 38.02 -12.28 -17.13
C VAL A 578 39.38 -12.45 -16.46
N ASP A 579 40.37 -12.98 -17.20
CA ASP A 579 41.74 -13.15 -16.71
C ASP A 579 42.40 -11.81 -16.37
N THR A 580 42.11 -10.77 -17.16
CA THR A 580 42.65 -9.42 -16.93
C THR A 580 42.07 -8.79 -15.65
N VAL A 581 40.78 -9.01 -15.37
CA VAL A 581 40.09 -8.36 -14.24
C VAL A 581 40.23 -9.15 -12.94
N LEU A 582 40.08 -10.48 -12.98
CA LEU A 582 40.03 -11.36 -11.79
C LEU A 582 41.27 -12.26 -11.62
N GLY A 583 42.14 -12.34 -12.62
CA GLY A 583 43.29 -13.25 -12.65
C GLY A 583 42.97 -14.63 -13.23
N GLN A 584 44.01 -15.35 -13.67
CA GLN A 584 43.89 -16.70 -14.22
C GLN A 584 43.54 -17.72 -13.13
N LYS A 585 42.67 -18.68 -13.47
CA LYS A 585 42.31 -19.79 -12.56
C LYS A 585 41.91 -21.04 -13.32
N ASP A 586 42.58 -22.16 -13.02
CA ASP A 586 42.37 -23.44 -13.72
C ASP A 586 41.36 -24.37 -13.05
N ASN A 587 40.93 -24.07 -11.81
CA ASN A 587 40.01 -24.94 -11.06
C ASN A 587 38.54 -24.60 -11.35
N PHE A 588 37.84 -25.52 -12.02
CA PHE A 588 36.39 -25.50 -12.26
C PHE A 588 35.72 -26.75 -11.67
N LYS A 589 34.42 -26.66 -11.39
CA LYS A 589 33.59 -27.83 -11.03
C LYS A 589 32.42 -27.93 -12.00
N VAL A 590 32.12 -29.14 -12.47
CA VAL A 590 30.89 -29.43 -13.22
C VAL A 590 29.93 -30.14 -12.29
N VAL A 591 28.77 -29.55 -12.07
CA VAL A 591 27.74 -30.03 -11.14
C VAL A 591 26.37 -29.99 -11.80
N ASP A 592 25.44 -30.78 -11.29
CA ASP A 592 24.04 -30.69 -11.66
C ASP A 592 23.29 -29.68 -10.75
N GLY A 593 21.97 -29.57 -10.89
CA GLY A 593 21.17 -28.66 -10.08
C GLY A 593 21.23 -28.94 -8.57
N VAL A 594 21.49 -30.18 -8.16
CA VAL A 594 21.63 -30.55 -6.73
C VAL A 594 23.03 -30.23 -6.23
N GLY A 595 24.06 -30.57 -7.01
CA GLY A 595 25.46 -30.26 -6.69
C GLY A 595 25.75 -28.77 -6.67
N LEU A 596 24.94 -27.95 -7.35
CA LEU A 596 25.05 -26.49 -7.33
C LEU A 596 24.85 -25.91 -5.92
N PHE A 597 23.99 -26.53 -5.10
CA PHE A 597 23.79 -26.12 -3.70
C PHE A 597 25.06 -26.22 -2.85
N GLU A 598 26.04 -27.03 -3.24
CA GLU A 598 27.30 -27.22 -2.52
C GLU A 598 28.51 -26.60 -3.24
N ALA A 599 28.32 -26.11 -4.46
CA ALA A 599 29.40 -25.58 -5.31
C ALA A 599 29.54 -24.06 -5.25
N GLU A 600 28.47 -23.34 -4.88
CA GLU A 600 28.46 -21.89 -4.75
C GLU A 600 29.35 -21.43 -3.58
N MET A 601 30.23 -20.44 -3.83
CA MET A 601 31.20 -19.94 -2.84
C MET A 601 30.54 -19.43 -1.56
N TYR A 602 29.35 -18.83 -1.65
CA TYR A 602 28.54 -18.40 -0.51
C TYR A 602 28.14 -19.56 0.42
N ILE A 603 27.95 -20.76 -0.14
CA ILE A 603 27.54 -21.96 0.60
C ILE A 603 28.77 -22.73 1.04
N SER A 604 29.77 -22.86 0.17
CA SER A 604 30.89 -23.79 0.33
C SER A 604 32.14 -23.20 0.98
N GLY A 605 32.27 -21.86 1.09
CA GLY A 605 33.55 -21.22 1.43
C GLY A 605 33.50 -19.93 2.25
N MET A 606 32.58 -19.00 1.96
CA MET A 606 32.48 -17.76 2.75
C MET A 606 31.82 -18.01 4.11
N HIS A 607 32.60 -17.86 5.19
CA HIS A 607 32.15 -17.90 6.58
C HIS A 607 31.23 -19.10 6.93
N SER A 608 31.42 -20.24 6.25
CA SER A 608 30.65 -21.48 6.45
C SER A 608 29.12 -21.30 6.43
N GLY A 609 28.58 -20.62 5.40
CA GLY A 609 27.22 -20.79 4.89
C GLY A 609 26.07 -21.09 5.88
N HIS A 610 25.96 -20.40 7.03
CA HIS A 610 25.01 -20.73 8.11
C HIS A 610 24.97 -22.23 8.55
N GLY A 611 25.92 -23.05 8.09
CA GLY A 611 25.86 -24.51 8.09
C GLY A 611 26.17 -25.13 9.43
N GLU A 612 26.94 -24.45 10.28
CA GLU A 612 27.20 -24.92 11.65
C GLU A 612 26.12 -24.47 12.66
N GLY A 613 25.13 -23.67 12.24
CA GLY A 613 24.12 -23.16 13.16
C GLY A 613 24.70 -22.31 14.30
N ARG A 614 25.79 -21.58 14.05
CA ARG A 614 26.45 -20.72 15.06
C ARG A 614 26.21 -19.24 14.86
N THR A 615 25.50 -18.85 13.80
CA THR A 615 25.24 -17.44 13.47
C THR A 615 23.75 -17.15 13.31
N SER A 616 23.43 -15.87 13.42
CA SER A 616 22.13 -15.26 13.15
C SER A 616 22.31 -14.17 12.08
N SER A 617 21.25 -13.85 11.35
CA SER A 617 21.32 -12.86 10.29
C SER A 617 20.03 -12.09 10.09
N PHE A 618 20.17 -10.89 9.55
CA PHE A 618 19.08 -10.03 9.09
C PHE A 618 19.45 -9.46 7.72
N LYS A 619 18.48 -9.35 6.81
CA LYS A 619 18.77 -8.96 5.42
C LYS A 619 17.65 -8.16 4.77
N ARG A 620 18.04 -7.34 3.79
CA ARG A 620 17.13 -6.68 2.83
C ARG A 620 17.77 -6.71 1.46
N CYS A 621 16.94 -6.78 0.42
CA CYS A 621 17.40 -6.89 -0.96
C CYS A 621 16.86 -5.74 -1.83
N LEU A 622 17.78 -5.01 -2.46
CA LEU A 622 17.46 -3.92 -3.40
C LEU A 622 17.92 -4.28 -4.80
N PHE A 623 17.19 -3.83 -5.80
CA PHE A 623 17.53 -4.02 -7.20
C PHE A 623 18.33 -2.83 -7.72
N LEU A 624 19.55 -3.08 -8.20
CA LEU A 624 20.48 -2.05 -8.66
C LEU A 624 20.77 -2.24 -10.15
N LYS A 625 20.96 -1.11 -10.84
CA LYS A 625 21.59 -1.06 -12.15
C LYS A 625 22.99 -0.52 -12.03
N HIS A 626 23.88 -1.01 -12.89
CA HIS A 626 25.21 -0.44 -13.07
C HIS A 626 25.99 -0.27 -11.76
N ILE A 627 26.24 -1.38 -11.05
CA ILE A 627 26.93 -1.36 -9.74
C ILE A 627 28.33 -0.72 -9.79
N GLY A 628 28.92 -0.61 -10.99
CA GLY A 628 30.18 0.10 -11.23
C GLY A 628 30.06 1.63 -11.24
N ALA A 629 28.85 2.19 -11.24
CA ALA A 629 28.63 3.63 -11.15
C ALA A 629 29.19 4.18 -9.84
N LEU A 630 29.90 5.31 -9.91
CA LEU A 630 30.69 5.84 -8.79
C LEU A 630 29.87 6.03 -7.51
N ASN A 631 28.67 6.59 -7.62
CA ASN A 631 27.74 6.80 -6.50
C ASN A 631 27.27 5.48 -5.84
N ILE A 632 27.06 4.41 -6.60
CA ILE A 632 26.65 3.10 -6.07
C ILE A 632 27.87 2.40 -5.46
N ALA A 633 28.97 2.33 -6.20
CA ALA A 633 30.21 1.70 -5.76
C ALA A 633 30.73 2.34 -4.45
N ASP A 634 30.64 3.66 -4.32
CA ASP A 634 30.96 4.40 -3.08
C ASP A 634 30.15 3.88 -1.88
N ILE A 635 28.83 3.76 -2.04
CA ILE A 635 27.94 3.31 -0.97
C ILE A 635 28.22 1.84 -0.62
N LEU A 636 28.43 0.98 -1.62
CA LEU A 636 28.72 -0.45 -1.41
C LEU A 636 30.05 -0.66 -0.67
N VAL A 637 31.11 0.06 -1.06
CA VAL A 637 32.42 -0.03 -0.40
C VAL A 637 32.35 0.54 1.03
N ALA A 638 31.79 1.73 1.21
CA ALA A 638 31.63 2.34 2.53
C ALA A 638 30.77 1.49 3.48
N ALA A 639 29.75 0.80 2.96
CA ALA A 639 28.92 -0.11 3.75
C ALA A 639 29.74 -1.25 4.36
N VAL A 640 30.67 -1.85 3.61
CA VAL A 640 31.51 -2.95 4.14
C VAL A 640 32.57 -2.42 5.12
N GLU A 641 33.09 -1.21 4.93
CA GLU A 641 34.00 -0.59 5.90
C GLU A 641 33.32 -0.32 7.25
N THR A 642 32.07 0.15 7.22
CA THR A 642 31.28 0.50 8.41
C THR A 642 30.51 -0.67 9.02
N ARG A 643 30.79 -1.91 8.57
CA ARG A 643 30.10 -3.11 9.05
C ARG A 643 30.27 -3.27 10.58
N PRO A 644 29.21 -3.65 11.30
CA PRO A 644 29.28 -3.83 12.76
C PRO A 644 29.88 -5.19 13.16
N SER A 645 29.97 -6.14 12.23
CA SER A 645 30.52 -7.47 12.45
C SER A 645 31.32 -7.90 11.23
N PRO A 646 32.48 -8.57 11.41
CA PRO A 646 33.30 -9.06 10.30
C PRO A 646 32.57 -10.09 9.42
N LEU A 647 31.52 -10.73 9.95
CA LEU A 647 30.72 -11.71 9.24
C LEU A 647 29.71 -11.09 8.27
N SER A 648 29.49 -9.77 8.33
CA SER A 648 28.50 -9.07 7.49
C SER A 648 29.05 -8.81 6.09
N TYR A 649 28.20 -8.94 5.07
CA TYR A 649 28.61 -8.86 3.67
C TYR A 649 27.49 -8.34 2.76
N LEU A 650 27.87 -7.97 1.54
CA LEU A 650 26.96 -7.65 0.45
C LEU A 650 27.07 -8.73 -0.62
N HIS A 651 25.92 -9.24 -1.08
CA HIS A 651 25.84 -10.23 -2.16
C HIS A 651 25.09 -9.61 -3.34
N LEU A 652 25.76 -9.52 -4.48
CA LEU A 652 25.27 -8.94 -5.73
C LEU A 652 24.98 -10.09 -6.70
N LEU A 653 23.73 -10.57 -6.71
CA LEU A 653 23.31 -11.64 -7.61
C LEU A 653 22.98 -11.06 -8.98
N GLN A 654 23.59 -11.60 -10.04
CA GLN A 654 23.38 -11.05 -11.37
C GLN A 654 22.02 -11.44 -11.96
N GLY A 655 21.23 -10.43 -12.31
CA GLY A 655 19.96 -10.54 -13.01
C GLY A 655 20.05 -10.28 -14.50
N GLY A 656 19.00 -9.67 -15.06
CA GLY A 656 18.84 -9.48 -16.50
C GLY A 656 18.48 -10.77 -17.24
N GLY A 657 18.79 -10.81 -18.54
CA GLY A 657 18.40 -11.92 -19.41
C GLY A 657 16.88 -12.13 -19.40
N ALA A 658 16.46 -13.37 -19.18
CA ALA A 658 15.05 -13.76 -19.16
C ALA A 658 14.17 -12.99 -18.16
N VAL A 659 14.75 -12.46 -17.07
CA VAL A 659 14.01 -11.65 -16.09
C VAL A 659 13.45 -10.38 -16.74
N GLY A 660 14.23 -9.76 -17.64
CA GLY A 660 13.88 -8.53 -18.35
C GLY A 660 13.03 -8.75 -19.60
N ASP A 661 12.98 -9.98 -20.15
CA ASP A 661 12.13 -10.31 -21.30
C ASP A 661 10.63 -10.26 -20.95
N VAL A 662 10.30 -10.56 -19.69
CA VAL A 662 8.92 -10.52 -19.20
C VAL A 662 8.54 -9.07 -18.93
N ALA A 663 7.42 -8.62 -19.51
CA ALA A 663 6.95 -7.26 -19.30
C ALA A 663 6.65 -6.99 -17.80
N ALA A 664 7.00 -5.79 -17.32
CA ALA A 664 6.82 -5.41 -15.91
C ALA A 664 5.40 -5.64 -15.40
N HIS A 665 4.37 -5.40 -16.22
CA HIS A 665 2.96 -5.57 -15.84
C HIS A 665 2.43 -7.01 -15.97
N ALA A 666 3.22 -7.96 -16.46
CA ALA A 666 2.77 -9.34 -16.72
C ALA A 666 2.52 -10.16 -15.44
N THR A 667 3.07 -9.73 -14.31
CA THR A 667 2.94 -10.39 -13.00
C THR A 667 2.94 -9.35 -11.88
N ALA A 668 2.52 -9.70 -10.66
CA ALA A 668 2.67 -8.79 -9.52
C ALA A 668 4.12 -8.36 -9.23
N PHE A 669 5.11 -9.20 -9.58
CA PHE A 669 6.52 -8.80 -9.56
C PHE A 669 6.80 -7.76 -10.67
N GLY A 670 6.71 -6.47 -10.33
CA GLY A 670 6.84 -5.37 -11.29
C GLY A 670 8.26 -4.85 -11.53
N CYS A 671 9.18 -5.08 -10.59
CA CYS A 671 10.54 -4.56 -10.67
C CYS A 671 11.44 -5.47 -11.50
N ARG A 672 11.41 -5.37 -12.83
CA ARG A 672 12.16 -6.26 -13.74
C ARG A 672 13.41 -5.65 -14.37
N ASP A 673 13.55 -4.34 -14.30
CA ASP A 673 14.61 -3.58 -14.96
C ASP A 673 15.82 -3.37 -14.02
N TRP A 674 16.61 -4.41 -13.81
CA TRP A 674 17.80 -4.39 -12.93
C TRP A 674 18.90 -5.36 -13.38
N ASP A 675 20.14 -5.01 -13.05
CA ASP A 675 21.33 -5.81 -13.37
C ASP A 675 21.72 -6.72 -12.20
N PHE A 676 21.53 -6.25 -10.97
CA PHE A 676 21.90 -6.97 -9.76
C PHE A 676 20.84 -6.89 -8.66
N ALA A 677 20.55 -8.02 -8.03
CA ALA A 677 19.86 -8.07 -6.75
C ALA A 677 20.92 -7.98 -5.63
N CYS A 678 20.98 -6.82 -4.96
CA CYS A 678 21.90 -6.54 -3.88
C CYS A 678 21.28 -6.95 -2.55
N VAL A 679 21.67 -8.12 -2.04
CA VAL A 679 21.29 -8.62 -0.71
C VAL A 679 22.29 -8.12 0.32
N ILE A 680 21.83 -7.21 1.18
CA ILE A 680 22.60 -6.66 2.28
C ILE A 680 22.37 -7.57 3.49
N THR A 681 23.41 -8.25 3.98
CA THR A 681 23.26 -9.22 5.06
C THR A 681 24.10 -8.86 6.28
N GLY A 682 23.42 -8.43 7.34
CA GLY A 682 24.03 -8.29 8.66
C GLY A 682 24.10 -9.66 9.32
N VAL A 683 25.29 -10.06 9.78
CA VAL A 683 25.51 -11.38 10.40
C VAL A 683 26.28 -11.22 11.71
N TRP A 684 25.84 -11.93 12.74
CA TRP A 684 26.49 -11.94 14.05
C TRP A 684 26.53 -13.37 14.64
N PRO A 685 27.44 -13.62 15.61
CA PRO A 685 27.44 -14.87 16.38
C PRO A 685 26.13 -15.08 17.13
N ARG A 686 25.60 -16.31 17.15
CA ARG A 686 24.26 -16.60 17.70
C ARG A 686 24.17 -16.40 19.22
N ASP A 687 25.25 -16.61 19.93
CA ASP A 687 25.38 -16.31 21.36
C ASP A 687 25.27 -14.80 21.65
N GLN A 688 25.29 -13.96 20.62
CA GLN A 688 25.07 -12.52 20.70
C GLN A 688 23.66 -12.10 20.24
N ASP A 689 22.71 -13.03 20.08
CA ASP A 689 21.30 -12.69 19.86
C ASP A 689 20.78 -11.77 20.99
N GLY A 690 20.05 -10.71 20.62
CA GLY A 690 19.53 -9.72 21.58
C GLY A 690 20.54 -8.71 22.12
N THR A 691 21.83 -8.83 21.79
CA THR A 691 22.88 -7.90 22.22
C THR A 691 22.99 -6.66 21.30
N GLU A 692 23.85 -5.72 21.67
CA GLU A 692 24.14 -4.52 20.87
C GLU A 692 24.68 -4.84 19.47
N VAL A 693 25.46 -5.92 19.30
CA VAL A 693 26.01 -6.30 17.99
C VAL A 693 24.90 -6.72 17.02
N ALA A 694 23.92 -7.49 17.50
CA ALA A 694 22.75 -7.90 16.72
C ALA A 694 21.93 -6.68 16.26
N GLN A 695 21.68 -5.75 17.18
CA GLN A 695 20.94 -4.52 16.88
C GLN A 695 21.71 -3.61 15.91
N ALA A 696 23.03 -3.46 16.09
CA ALA A 696 23.89 -2.71 15.19
C ALA A 696 23.88 -3.31 13.78
N ALA A 697 23.90 -4.65 13.66
CA ALA A 697 23.77 -5.35 12.38
C ALA A 697 22.42 -5.08 11.69
N VAL A 698 21.30 -5.17 12.41
CA VAL A 698 19.97 -4.84 11.87
C VAL A 698 19.90 -3.38 11.42
N GLN A 699 20.39 -2.44 12.24
CA GLN A 699 20.39 -1.02 11.92
C GLN A 699 21.30 -0.70 10.73
N TRP A 700 22.46 -1.35 10.64
CA TRP A 700 23.37 -1.23 9.51
C TRP A 700 22.68 -1.65 8.21
N VAL A 701 21.96 -2.78 8.18
CA VAL A 701 21.18 -3.21 6.99
C VAL A 701 20.20 -2.13 6.56
N TYR A 702 19.41 -1.56 7.49
CA TYR A 702 18.46 -0.49 7.16
C TYR A 702 19.14 0.79 6.69
N ASN A 703 20.29 1.17 7.26
CA ASN A 703 21.04 2.36 6.86
C ASN A 703 21.59 2.21 5.43
N VAL A 704 22.20 1.07 5.12
CA VAL A 704 22.71 0.78 3.76
C VAL A 704 21.54 0.73 2.77
N ALA A 705 20.45 0.06 3.11
CA ALA A 705 19.24 0.02 2.29
C ALA A 705 18.68 1.41 2.03
N ARG A 706 18.59 2.29 3.05
CA ARG A 706 18.12 3.67 2.90
C ARG A 706 19.01 4.49 1.97
N ASN A 707 20.33 4.33 2.05
CA ASN A 707 21.28 5.06 1.20
C ASN A 707 21.19 4.61 -0.26
N LEU A 708 20.97 3.31 -0.50
CA LEU A 708 20.82 2.76 -1.85
C LEU A 708 19.41 2.97 -2.44
N LEU A 709 18.38 3.17 -1.61
CA LEU A 709 16.99 3.23 -2.04
C LEU A 709 16.72 4.26 -3.15
N PRO A 710 17.24 5.51 -3.12
CA PRO A 710 17.02 6.47 -4.21
C PRO A 710 17.63 6.03 -5.55
N LEU A 711 18.68 5.22 -5.52
CA LEU A 711 19.41 4.72 -6.69
C LEU A 711 18.91 3.35 -7.19
N SER A 712 17.98 2.73 -6.43
CA SER A 712 17.44 1.41 -6.76
C SER A 712 16.29 1.45 -7.76
N SER A 713 16.23 0.44 -8.63
CA SER A 713 15.11 0.17 -9.54
C SER A 713 13.91 -0.47 -8.83
N GLY A 714 14.09 -0.95 -7.60
CA GLY A 714 13.06 -1.62 -6.83
C GLY A 714 13.61 -2.32 -5.59
N VAL A 715 12.72 -2.93 -4.82
CA VAL A 715 13.05 -3.69 -3.60
C VAL A 715 12.42 -5.07 -3.70
N TYR A 716 13.08 -6.10 -3.18
CA TYR A 716 12.51 -7.43 -3.18
C TYR A 716 11.50 -7.62 -2.04
N SER A 717 10.24 -7.94 -2.38
CA SER A 717 9.15 -8.08 -1.41
C SER A 717 9.29 -9.25 -0.44
N ALA A 718 10.11 -10.27 -0.77
CA ALA A 718 10.26 -11.49 0.03
C ALA A 718 10.87 -11.26 1.41
N ASP A 719 11.62 -10.17 1.58
CA ASP A 719 12.26 -9.81 2.85
C ASP A 719 11.47 -8.73 3.63
N LEU A 720 10.28 -8.34 3.16
CA LEU A 720 9.49 -7.25 3.76
C LEU A 720 8.25 -7.79 4.47
N GLY A 721 7.85 -7.11 5.55
CA GLY A 721 6.62 -7.39 6.28
C GLY A 721 6.06 -6.15 6.97
N PRO A 722 5.11 -6.30 7.90
CA PRO A 722 4.42 -5.16 8.53
C PRO A 722 5.27 -4.39 9.55
N ASP A 723 6.60 -4.61 9.57
CA ASP A 723 7.51 -3.79 10.34
C ASP A 723 7.47 -2.34 9.79
N PRO A 724 7.21 -1.32 10.63
CA PRO A 724 7.17 0.07 10.17
C PRO A 724 8.46 0.53 9.47
N ARG A 725 9.61 -0.08 9.80
CA ARG A 725 10.90 0.21 9.15
C ARG A 725 10.92 -0.22 7.68
N ASP A 726 10.10 -1.19 7.30
CA ASP A 726 9.94 -1.65 5.92
C ASP A 726 8.99 -0.76 5.10
N ALA A 727 8.22 0.13 5.72
CA ALA A 727 7.20 0.91 5.02
C ALA A 727 7.75 1.68 3.81
N ALA A 728 8.90 2.35 3.96
CA ALA A 728 9.55 3.06 2.86
C ALA A 728 10.04 2.11 1.76
N LEU A 729 10.56 0.94 2.13
CA LEU A 729 11.03 -0.08 1.20
C LEU A 729 9.86 -0.71 0.41
N ALA A 730 8.74 -0.99 1.09
CA ALA A 730 7.54 -1.58 0.52
C ALA A 730 6.93 -0.73 -0.60
N THR A 731 7.10 0.59 -0.56
CA THR A 731 6.66 1.49 -1.65
C THR A 731 7.31 1.20 -3.01
N LYS A 732 8.49 0.59 -3.01
CA LYS A 732 9.25 0.21 -4.21
C LYS A 732 9.22 -1.30 -4.49
N ALA A 733 8.43 -2.08 -3.76
CA ALA A 733 8.47 -3.54 -3.84
C ALA A 733 7.81 -4.13 -5.09
N PHE A 734 6.77 -3.46 -5.60
CA PHE A 734 5.97 -3.96 -6.73
C PHE A 734 6.04 -3.05 -7.97
N GLY A 735 6.89 -2.01 -7.96
CA GLY A 735 6.97 -1.03 -9.05
C GLY A 735 5.61 -0.41 -9.37
N LEU A 736 5.28 -0.26 -10.66
CA LEU A 736 4.00 0.28 -11.13
C LEU A 736 2.79 -0.62 -10.83
N ASN A 737 3.00 -1.84 -10.32
CA ASN A 737 1.93 -2.82 -10.12
C ASN A 737 1.29 -2.79 -8.73
N TRP A 738 1.91 -2.10 -7.76
CA TRP A 738 1.39 -2.02 -6.38
C TRP A 738 -0.09 -1.57 -6.29
N PRO A 739 -0.61 -0.65 -7.12
CA PRO A 739 -1.98 -0.14 -7.00
C PRO A 739 -3.03 -1.18 -7.39
N ARG A 740 -2.80 -1.87 -8.52
CA ARG A 740 -3.62 -3.02 -8.94
C ARG A 740 -3.62 -4.09 -7.86
N LEU A 741 -2.45 -4.35 -7.25
CA LEU A 741 -2.33 -5.33 -6.18
C LEU A 741 -3.07 -4.89 -4.90
N ALA A 742 -3.01 -3.61 -4.53
CA ALA A 742 -3.75 -3.05 -3.40
C ALA A 742 -5.27 -3.18 -3.58
N HIS A 743 -5.78 -2.90 -4.79
CA HIS A 743 -7.19 -3.11 -5.12
C HIS A 743 -7.60 -4.59 -5.05
N LEU A 744 -6.76 -5.49 -5.58
CA LEU A 744 -7.01 -6.93 -5.48
C LEU A 744 -6.97 -7.42 -4.03
N LYS A 745 -6.04 -6.94 -3.21
CA LYS A 745 -5.99 -7.22 -1.77
C LYS A 745 -7.27 -6.79 -1.08
N HIS A 746 -7.79 -5.60 -1.38
CA HIS A 746 -9.03 -5.11 -0.78
C HIS A 746 -10.24 -5.99 -1.12
N SER A 747 -10.34 -6.48 -2.35
CA SER A 747 -11.43 -7.39 -2.77
C SER A 747 -11.25 -8.85 -2.29
N SER A 748 -10.00 -9.33 -2.20
CA SER A 748 -9.68 -10.73 -1.90
C SER A 748 -9.46 -11.00 -0.41
N ASP A 749 -9.13 -9.98 0.37
CA ASP A 749 -8.93 -10.04 1.81
C ASP A 749 -9.46 -8.76 2.50
N PRO A 750 -10.78 -8.47 2.38
CA PRO A 750 -11.38 -7.26 2.97
C PRO A 750 -11.29 -7.24 4.50
N HIS A 751 -11.19 -8.41 5.12
CA HIS A 751 -11.08 -8.58 6.58
C HIS A 751 -9.63 -8.61 7.08
N ASN A 752 -8.65 -8.44 6.19
CA ASN A 752 -7.22 -8.43 6.51
C ASN A 752 -6.75 -9.69 7.28
N VAL A 753 -7.28 -10.86 6.93
CA VAL A 753 -6.90 -12.17 7.49
C VAL A 753 -5.40 -12.40 7.30
N LEU A 754 -4.81 -11.95 6.20
CA LEU A 754 -3.37 -12.06 5.91
C LEU A 754 -2.68 -10.71 6.11
N ALA A 755 -2.78 -10.17 7.33
CA ALA A 755 -2.24 -8.85 7.73
C ALA A 755 -0.71 -8.76 7.72
N TYR A 756 -0.01 -9.90 7.82
CA TYR A 756 1.44 -9.95 8.03
C TYR A 756 2.27 -10.21 6.75
N ALA A 757 1.63 -10.09 5.58
CA ALA A 757 2.31 -10.14 4.29
C ALA A 757 3.10 -8.83 4.02
N CYS A 758 3.84 -8.79 2.90
CA CYS A 758 4.50 -7.55 2.46
C CYS A 758 3.46 -6.42 2.38
N PRO A 759 3.67 -5.28 3.08
CA PRO A 759 2.71 -4.19 3.11
C PRO A 759 2.45 -3.64 1.73
N LEU A 760 1.19 -3.27 1.47
CA LEU A 760 0.80 -2.51 0.30
C LEU A 760 0.56 -1.07 0.74
N PRO A 761 1.27 -0.08 0.16
CA PRO A 761 1.02 1.32 0.46
C PRO A 761 -0.47 1.64 0.28
N LYS A 762 -1.04 2.43 1.19
CA LYS A 762 -2.38 2.97 0.97
C LYS A 762 -2.27 3.95 -0.21
N PRO A 763 -3.18 3.90 -1.21
CA PRO A 763 -3.19 4.90 -2.26
C PRO A 763 -3.29 6.28 -1.66
N GLN A 764 -2.25 7.09 -1.84
CA GLN A 764 -2.34 8.51 -1.61
C GLN A 764 -3.31 9.04 -2.66
N ILE A 765 -4.46 9.52 -2.21
CA ILE A 765 -5.46 10.15 -3.08
C ILE A 765 -4.91 11.53 -3.47
N GLU A 766 -3.96 11.56 -4.41
CA GLU A 766 -3.63 12.77 -5.13
C GLU A 766 -4.58 12.89 -6.32
N GLN A 767 -5.30 14.02 -6.42
CA GLN A 767 -6.17 14.29 -7.57
C GLN A 767 -5.30 14.39 -8.84
N LYS A 768 -5.37 13.38 -9.70
CA LYS A 768 -4.70 13.38 -11.01
C LYS A 768 -5.54 14.10 -12.05
N LEU A 769 -4.88 14.72 -13.03
CA LEU A 769 -5.53 15.30 -14.18
C LEU A 769 -5.41 14.38 -15.40
N ILE A 770 -6.55 13.92 -15.92
CA ILE A 770 -6.61 13.14 -17.16
C ILE A 770 -7.29 14.01 -18.22
N ILE A 771 -6.62 14.23 -19.35
CA ILE A 771 -7.09 15.07 -20.45
C ILE A 771 -7.30 14.19 -21.68
N LEU A 772 -8.56 14.07 -22.10
CA LEU A 772 -8.97 13.40 -23.32
C LEU A 772 -8.91 14.39 -24.48
N ILE A 773 -8.08 14.11 -25.48
CA ILE A 773 -7.90 14.97 -26.65
C ILE A 773 -8.68 14.39 -27.81
N THR A 774 -9.79 15.03 -28.14
CA THR A 774 -10.72 14.62 -29.18
C THR A 774 -10.71 15.60 -30.35
N GLY A 775 -11.37 15.26 -31.45
CA GLY A 775 -11.41 16.11 -32.64
C GLY A 775 -11.40 15.29 -33.92
N GLU A 776 -11.62 15.97 -35.04
CA GLU A 776 -11.69 15.36 -36.36
C GLU A 776 -10.33 14.79 -36.83
N ASN A 777 -10.34 14.13 -37.97
CA ASN A 777 -9.12 13.66 -38.63
C ASN A 777 -8.26 14.86 -39.03
N CYS A 778 -6.95 14.74 -38.86
CA CYS A 778 -5.98 15.80 -39.15
C CYS A 778 -6.17 17.11 -38.36
N ALA A 779 -6.90 17.07 -37.22
CA ALA A 779 -7.05 18.24 -36.35
C ALA A 779 -5.76 18.60 -35.56
N GLY A 780 -4.77 17.71 -35.50
CA GLY A 780 -3.50 17.94 -34.78
C GLY A 780 -3.53 17.51 -33.31
N LYS A 781 -4.27 16.45 -32.98
CA LYS A 781 -4.44 15.96 -31.59
C LYS A 781 -3.12 15.58 -30.92
N ASP A 782 -2.33 14.73 -31.58
CA ASP A 782 -1.04 14.27 -31.04
C ASP A 782 -0.05 15.45 -30.90
N PHE A 783 -0.03 16.35 -31.89
CA PHE A 783 0.74 17.60 -31.84
C PHE A 783 0.39 18.49 -30.63
N CYS A 784 -0.90 18.69 -30.35
CA CYS A 784 -1.32 19.45 -29.16
C CYS A 784 -0.94 18.72 -27.87
N ALA A 785 -1.07 17.38 -27.83
CA ALA A 785 -0.71 16.57 -26.68
C ALA A 785 0.77 16.77 -26.30
N ASP A 786 1.67 16.68 -27.28
CA ASP A 786 3.12 16.80 -27.07
C ASP A 786 3.51 18.20 -26.58
N ILE A 787 2.86 19.25 -27.10
CA ILE A 787 3.09 20.63 -26.64
C ILE A 787 2.62 20.78 -25.19
N TRP A 788 1.44 20.28 -24.85
CA TRP A 788 0.91 20.41 -23.49
C TRP A 788 1.72 19.60 -22.48
N VAL A 789 2.19 18.40 -22.83
CA VAL A 789 3.19 17.65 -22.04
C VAL A 789 4.40 18.52 -21.76
N SER A 790 4.95 19.17 -22.80
CA SER A 790 6.11 20.06 -22.65
C SER A 790 5.83 21.22 -21.68
N VAL A 791 4.66 21.86 -21.77
CA VAL A 791 4.25 22.95 -20.86
C VAL A 791 4.19 22.48 -19.40
N PHE A 792 3.64 21.29 -19.13
CA PHE A 792 3.59 20.74 -17.78
C PHE A 792 4.98 20.43 -17.23
N LEU A 793 5.86 19.85 -18.05
CA LEU A 793 7.24 19.51 -17.65
C LEU A 793 8.10 20.76 -17.36
N THR A 794 7.85 21.88 -18.05
CA THR A 794 8.61 23.12 -17.88
C THR A 794 8.02 24.09 -16.85
N CYS A 795 7.01 23.69 -16.08
CA CYS A 795 6.34 24.59 -15.13
C CYS A 795 7.21 24.80 -13.86
N ASP A 796 7.69 26.02 -13.63
CA ASP A 796 8.60 26.39 -12.52
C ASP A 796 8.02 26.19 -11.10
N ARG A 797 6.71 25.98 -10.95
CA ARG A 797 6.04 25.97 -9.63
C ARG A 797 6.04 24.61 -8.94
N LYS A 798 6.24 23.52 -9.69
CA LYS A 798 6.41 22.11 -9.30
C LYS A 798 6.80 21.34 -10.58
N SER A 799 7.81 20.48 -10.54
CA SER A 799 8.12 19.58 -11.68
C SER A 799 6.98 18.56 -11.83
N LEU A 800 5.97 18.89 -12.64
CA LEU A 800 4.83 18.02 -12.90
C LEU A 800 5.25 16.93 -13.88
N ARG A 801 4.94 15.67 -13.57
CA ARG A 801 5.14 14.55 -14.49
C ARG A 801 3.95 14.47 -15.42
N ALA A 802 4.19 14.58 -16.73
CA ALA A 802 3.15 14.50 -17.74
C ALA A 802 3.52 13.52 -18.86
N ARG A 803 2.52 12.82 -19.41
CA ARG A 803 2.71 11.90 -20.54
C ARG A 803 1.52 11.90 -21.49
N ALA A 804 1.79 11.79 -22.79
CA ALA A 804 0.79 11.56 -23.82
C ALA A 804 0.78 10.07 -24.23
N VAL A 805 -0.41 9.48 -24.37
CA VAL A 805 -0.61 8.08 -24.79
C VAL A 805 -1.78 8.01 -25.77
N SER A 806 -1.69 7.16 -26.79
CA SER A 806 -2.83 6.87 -27.65
C SER A 806 -3.58 5.63 -27.15
N ILE A 807 -4.88 5.78 -26.85
CA ILE A 807 -5.73 4.64 -26.41
C ILE A 807 -5.87 3.57 -27.49
N SER A 808 -5.64 3.95 -28.75
CA SER A 808 -5.74 3.05 -29.90
C SER A 808 -4.53 2.12 -30.07
N ASP A 809 -3.46 2.25 -29.27
CA ASP A 809 -2.23 1.47 -29.45
C ASP A 809 -2.42 -0.01 -29.18
N ALA A 810 -3.25 -0.39 -28.20
CA ALA A 810 -3.62 -1.78 -27.96
C ALA A 810 -4.30 -2.40 -29.20
N THR A 811 -5.32 -1.71 -29.73
CA THR A 811 -6.02 -2.13 -30.94
C THR A 811 -5.10 -2.20 -32.17
N LYS A 812 -4.14 -1.29 -32.32
CA LYS A 812 -3.16 -1.35 -33.42
C LYS A 812 -2.29 -2.60 -33.33
N ARG A 813 -1.84 -2.99 -32.13
CA ARG A 813 -1.05 -4.22 -31.92
C ARG A 813 -1.85 -5.46 -32.28
N GLU A 814 -3.10 -5.53 -31.83
CA GLU A 814 -3.99 -6.65 -32.13
C GLU A 814 -4.35 -6.72 -33.61
N TYR A 815 -4.64 -5.58 -34.25
CA TYR A 815 -4.88 -5.49 -35.68
C TYR A 815 -3.66 -5.91 -36.50
N ALA A 816 -2.46 -5.44 -36.13
CA ALA A 816 -1.20 -5.85 -36.77
C ALA A 816 -0.97 -7.36 -36.64
N ALA A 817 -1.20 -7.93 -35.44
CA ALA A 817 -1.09 -9.37 -35.21
C ALA A 817 -2.11 -10.19 -36.01
N ALA A 818 -3.33 -9.67 -36.20
CA ALA A 818 -4.41 -10.36 -36.92
C ALA A 818 -4.29 -10.25 -38.44
N THR A 819 -3.77 -9.13 -38.97
CA THR A 819 -3.75 -8.83 -40.40
C THR A 819 -2.37 -8.92 -41.06
N GLY A 820 -1.30 -8.97 -40.26
CA GLY A 820 0.07 -8.87 -40.74
C GLY A 820 0.51 -7.45 -41.11
N ALA A 821 -0.27 -6.41 -40.77
CA ALA A 821 0.12 -5.02 -40.97
C ALA A 821 1.35 -4.65 -40.12
N ASP A 822 2.18 -3.73 -40.62
CA ASP A 822 3.40 -3.31 -39.94
C ASP A 822 3.08 -2.43 -38.72
N LEU A 823 3.35 -2.95 -37.52
CA LEU A 823 3.04 -2.28 -36.26
C LEU A 823 3.83 -0.97 -36.08
N ASP A 824 5.12 -0.95 -36.39
CA ASP A 824 5.95 0.24 -36.20
C ASP A 824 5.49 1.36 -37.11
N ARG A 825 5.11 1.02 -38.34
CA ARG A 825 4.49 1.98 -39.27
C ARG A 825 3.09 2.41 -38.81
N LEU A 826 2.26 1.52 -38.24
CA LEU A 826 0.95 1.90 -37.68
C LEU A 826 1.06 2.86 -36.48
N LEU A 827 2.14 2.78 -35.71
CA LEU A 827 2.39 3.64 -34.57
C LEU A 827 2.96 5.01 -34.98
N TRP A 828 3.90 5.03 -35.94
CA TRP A 828 4.73 6.23 -36.20
C TRP A 828 4.56 6.83 -37.61
N ASP A 829 4.15 6.07 -38.62
CA ASP A 829 3.96 6.56 -40.00
C ASP A 829 2.52 7.04 -40.21
N ARG A 830 2.36 8.36 -40.32
CA ARG A 830 1.05 9.00 -40.46
C ARG A 830 0.33 8.61 -41.75
N ALA A 831 1.03 8.53 -42.88
CA ALA A 831 0.41 8.21 -44.16
C ALA A 831 -0.09 6.75 -44.15
N TYR A 832 0.71 5.84 -43.61
CA TYR A 832 0.36 4.44 -43.44
C TYR A 832 -0.83 4.24 -42.48
N LYS A 833 -0.84 4.98 -41.35
CA LYS A 833 -1.95 4.97 -40.40
C LYS A 833 -3.26 5.44 -41.02
N GLU A 834 -3.24 6.45 -41.89
CA GLU A 834 -4.45 6.90 -42.60
C GLU A 834 -4.97 5.85 -43.58
N GLN A 835 -4.09 5.17 -44.31
CA GLN A 835 -4.47 4.10 -45.24
C GLN A 835 -5.23 2.96 -44.53
N HIS A 836 -4.76 2.53 -43.35
CA HIS A 836 -5.37 1.43 -42.59
C HIS A 836 -6.53 1.85 -41.66
N ARG A 837 -6.87 3.14 -41.59
CA ARG A 837 -7.85 3.67 -40.62
C ARG A 837 -9.27 3.09 -40.78
N PRO A 838 -9.84 2.92 -41.98
CA PRO A 838 -11.17 2.33 -42.13
C PRO A 838 -11.23 0.90 -41.60
N GLU A 839 -10.22 0.09 -41.93
CA GLU A 839 -10.12 -1.31 -41.49
C GLU A 839 -9.89 -1.42 -39.98
N LEU A 840 -9.03 -0.58 -39.41
CA LEU A 840 -8.79 -0.51 -37.96
C LEU A 840 -10.03 -0.02 -37.20
N THR A 841 -10.89 0.76 -37.86
CA THR A 841 -12.19 1.17 -37.32
C THR A 841 -13.17 0.00 -37.30
N ALA A 842 -13.29 -0.72 -38.41
CA ALA A 842 -14.12 -1.91 -38.52
C ALA A 842 -13.66 -3.03 -37.55
N PHE A 843 -12.35 -3.26 -37.45
CA PHE A 843 -11.76 -4.24 -36.54
C PHE A 843 -12.14 -3.97 -35.08
N PHE A 844 -11.96 -2.73 -34.62
CA PHE A 844 -12.37 -2.34 -33.28
C PHE A 844 -13.88 -2.49 -33.05
N GLN A 845 -14.72 -2.05 -34.00
CA GLN A 845 -16.17 -2.19 -33.87
C GLN A 845 -16.59 -3.66 -33.77
N HIS A 846 -15.95 -4.55 -34.53
CA HIS A 846 -16.15 -6.00 -34.43
C HIS A 846 -15.74 -6.53 -33.04
N GLN A 847 -14.62 -6.06 -32.48
CA GLN A 847 -14.24 -6.45 -31.12
C GLN A 847 -15.23 -5.97 -30.06
N VAL A 848 -15.74 -4.75 -30.20
CA VAL A 848 -16.76 -4.18 -29.26
C VAL A 848 -18.05 -4.99 -29.30
N GLN A 849 -18.46 -5.53 -30.47
CA GLN A 849 -19.65 -6.40 -30.56
C GLN A 849 -19.51 -7.67 -29.70
N HIS A 850 -18.31 -8.24 -29.60
CA HIS A 850 -18.04 -9.43 -28.78
C HIS A 850 -17.61 -9.10 -27.34
N ARG A 851 -17.04 -7.91 -27.11
CA ARG A 851 -16.55 -7.42 -25.82
C ARG A 851 -17.06 -5.99 -25.60
N PRO A 852 -18.33 -5.81 -25.17
CA PRO A 852 -18.95 -4.48 -25.05
C PRO A 852 -18.22 -3.50 -24.12
N ARG A 853 -17.46 -4.01 -23.14
CA ARG A 853 -16.66 -3.21 -22.19
C ARG A 853 -15.24 -2.87 -22.68
N LEU A 854 -14.87 -3.25 -23.90
CA LEU A 854 -13.53 -3.00 -24.47
C LEU A 854 -13.07 -1.53 -24.38
N PRO A 855 -13.91 -0.51 -24.63
CA PRO A 855 -13.51 0.89 -24.47
C PRO A 855 -13.13 1.25 -23.03
N GLU A 856 -13.91 0.78 -22.05
CA GLU A 856 -13.64 0.99 -20.62
C GLU A 856 -12.35 0.29 -20.19
N GLU A 857 -12.13 -0.93 -20.70
CA GLU A 857 -10.94 -1.73 -20.41
C GLU A 857 -9.66 -1.09 -20.97
N HIS A 858 -9.68 -0.63 -22.23
CA HIS A 858 -8.56 0.10 -22.83
C HIS A 858 -8.28 1.41 -22.08
N PHE A 859 -9.33 2.14 -21.71
CA PHE A 859 -9.17 3.37 -20.92
C PHE A 859 -8.49 3.07 -19.57
N LEU A 860 -9.01 2.09 -18.83
CA LEU A 860 -8.44 1.68 -17.54
C LEU A 860 -7.03 1.10 -17.66
N GLU A 861 -6.69 0.42 -18.75
CA GLU A 861 -5.34 -0.07 -19.01
C GLU A 861 -4.37 1.09 -19.22
N VAL A 862 -4.73 2.09 -20.03
CA VAL A 862 -3.92 3.30 -20.24
C VAL A 862 -3.74 4.09 -18.95
N VAL A 863 -4.82 4.26 -18.17
CA VAL A 863 -4.77 4.97 -16.87
C VAL A 863 -3.90 4.21 -15.86
N ARG A 864 -4.09 2.89 -15.71
CA ARG A 864 -3.28 2.06 -14.81
C ARG A 864 -1.80 2.02 -15.21
N GLY A 865 -1.51 2.02 -16.51
CA GLY A 865 -0.15 2.11 -17.02
C GLY A 865 0.52 3.48 -16.82
N ALA A 866 -0.23 4.49 -16.37
CA ALA A 866 0.18 5.89 -16.22
C ALA A 866 0.06 6.39 -14.77
N GLU A 867 0.15 5.49 -13.78
CA GLU A 867 -0.05 5.90 -12.39
C GLU A 867 1.13 6.73 -11.84
N ASP A 868 2.26 6.74 -12.51
CA ASP A 868 3.44 7.51 -12.16
C ASP A 868 3.42 8.96 -12.68
N VAL A 869 2.33 9.40 -13.34
CA VAL A 869 2.21 10.79 -13.84
C VAL A 869 1.12 11.56 -13.10
N ASP A 870 1.33 12.87 -13.01
CA ASP A 870 0.40 13.83 -12.41
C ASP A 870 -0.62 14.30 -13.48
N VAL A 871 -0.19 14.33 -14.75
CA VAL A 871 -1.03 14.63 -15.93
C VAL A 871 -0.94 13.54 -16.99
N LEU A 872 -2.08 12.95 -17.35
CA LEU A 872 -2.18 11.98 -18.44
C LEU A 872 -3.00 12.56 -19.59
N LEU A 873 -2.40 12.64 -20.78
CA LEU A 873 -3.07 13.09 -21.99
C LEU A 873 -3.36 11.87 -22.88
N ILE A 874 -4.63 11.65 -23.20
CA ILE A 874 -5.08 10.48 -23.98
C ILE A 874 -5.61 10.94 -25.33
N THR A 875 -5.03 10.43 -26.41
CA THR A 875 -5.50 10.67 -27.78
C THR A 875 -6.14 9.42 -28.38
N GLY A 876 -6.86 9.58 -29.49
CA GLY A 876 -7.43 8.45 -30.24
C GLY A 876 -8.76 7.93 -29.70
N MET A 877 -9.44 8.71 -28.85
CA MET A 877 -10.79 8.42 -28.36
C MET A 877 -11.80 8.26 -29.51
N ARG A 878 -12.75 7.34 -29.34
CA ARG A 878 -13.83 7.06 -30.31
C ARG A 878 -15.23 7.29 -29.75
N ASP A 879 -15.36 7.41 -28.44
CA ASP A 879 -16.62 7.71 -27.77
C ASP A 879 -17.12 9.13 -28.06
N GLU A 880 -18.44 9.28 -28.20
CA GLU A 880 -19.06 10.57 -28.51
C GLU A 880 -19.08 11.55 -27.32
N ALA A 881 -19.20 11.03 -26.09
CA ALA A 881 -19.26 11.81 -24.86
C ALA A 881 -18.36 11.19 -23.77
N PRO A 882 -17.03 11.22 -23.97
CA PRO A 882 -16.12 10.36 -23.24
C PRO A 882 -16.02 10.70 -21.75
N VAL A 883 -16.16 11.97 -21.36
CA VAL A 883 -16.14 12.36 -19.93
C VAL A 883 -17.33 11.76 -19.19
N ALA A 884 -18.53 11.83 -19.78
CA ALA A 884 -19.73 11.27 -19.18
C ALA A 884 -19.68 9.75 -19.11
N ALA A 885 -19.08 9.10 -20.12
CA ALA A 885 -18.94 7.65 -20.18
C ALA A 885 -17.88 7.11 -19.21
N LEU A 886 -16.75 7.79 -19.02
CA LEU A 886 -15.57 7.21 -18.38
C LEU A 886 -15.20 7.80 -17.01
N SER A 887 -15.74 8.96 -16.61
CA SER A 887 -15.33 9.62 -15.37
C SER A 887 -15.56 8.77 -14.12
N HIS A 888 -16.62 7.97 -14.10
CA HIS A 888 -16.96 7.08 -12.98
C HIS A 888 -15.94 5.96 -12.75
N LEU A 889 -15.14 5.61 -13.77
CA LEU A 889 -14.09 4.59 -13.69
C LEU A 889 -12.82 5.11 -12.99
N VAL A 890 -12.67 6.43 -12.91
CA VAL A 890 -11.53 7.12 -12.29
C VAL A 890 -12.01 8.17 -11.28
N PRO A 891 -12.80 7.77 -10.26
CA PRO A 891 -13.55 8.71 -9.42
C PRO A 891 -12.65 9.63 -8.58
N HIS A 892 -11.39 9.25 -8.36
CA HIS A 892 -10.39 10.06 -7.66
C HIS A 892 -9.59 11.00 -8.58
N SER A 893 -9.81 10.95 -9.90
CA SER A 893 -9.10 11.76 -10.89
C SER A 893 -10.06 12.72 -11.59
N ARG A 894 -9.56 13.90 -11.94
CA ARG A 894 -10.29 14.85 -12.77
C ARG A 894 -10.14 14.46 -14.23
N LEU A 895 -11.26 14.11 -14.86
CA LEU A 895 -11.32 13.81 -16.28
C LEU A 895 -11.87 15.01 -17.06
N LEU A 896 -11.08 15.55 -18.00
CA LEU A 896 -11.45 16.66 -18.87
C LEU A 896 -11.38 16.23 -20.33
N GLU A 897 -12.19 16.84 -21.19
CA GLU A 897 -12.05 16.72 -22.64
C GLU A 897 -11.67 18.05 -23.26
N VAL A 898 -10.63 18.04 -24.11
CA VAL A 898 -10.31 19.16 -24.99
C VAL A 898 -10.53 18.72 -26.44
N ARG A 899 -11.55 19.30 -27.08
CA ARG A 899 -11.87 19.03 -28.48
C ARG A 899 -11.11 19.99 -29.40
N ILE A 900 -10.25 19.44 -30.23
CA ILE A 900 -9.48 20.21 -31.23
C ILE A 900 -10.34 20.45 -32.47
N LYS A 901 -10.52 21.72 -32.85
CA LYS A 901 -11.18 22.15 -34.08
C LYS A 901 -10.18 22.78 -35.04
N VAL A 902 -10.39 22.56 -36.33
CA VAL A 902 -9.56 23.12 -37.41
C VAL A 902 -10.46 23.43 -38.60
N ASN A 903 -10.22 24.56 -39.26
CA ASN A 903 -10.94 24.95 -40.45
C ASN A 903 -10.69 23.97 -41.62
N LYS A 904 -11.60 23.93 -42.60
CA LYS A 904 -11.56 22.95 -43.70
C LYS A 904 -10.29 23.08 -44.57
N GLN A 905 -9.78 24.30 -44.78
CA GLN A 905 -8.61 24.56 -45.61
C GLN A 905 -7.32 24.05 -44.94
N SER A 906 -7.08 24.39 -43.67
CA SER A 906 -5.97 23.90 -42.87
C SER A 906 -6.02 22.39 -42.69
N ARG A 907 -7.22 21.80 -42.58
CA ARG A 907 -7.39 20.34 -42.52
C ARG A 907 -7.00 19.65 -43.83
N ARG A 908 -7.37 20.21 -44.99
CA ARG A 908 -6.97 19.70 -46.33
C ARG A 908 -5.46 19.82 -46.56
N ALA A 909 -4.86 20.95 -46.21
CA ALA A 909 -3.41 21.13 -46.27
C ALA A 909 -2.66 20.11 -45.40
N ARG A 910 -3.17 19.83 -44.19
CA ARG A 910 -2.62 18.80 -43.28
C ARG A 910 -2.90 17.36 -43.73
N GLN A 911 -3.80 17.14 -44.69
CA GLN A 911 -4.12 15.84 -45.28
C GLN A 911 -3.26 15.51 -46.51
N GLY A 912 -2.50 16.48 -47.05
CA GLY A 912 -1.61 16.26 -48.19
C GLY A 912 -2.32 16.13 -49.54
N CYS A 913 -3.55 16.64 -49.69
CA CYS A 913 -4.24 16.71 -50.98
C CYS A 913 -3.98 18.08 -51.63
N ASP A 914 -2.99 18.13 -52.52
CA ASP A 914 -2.79 19.20 -53.49
C ASP A 914 -3.21 18.64 -54.86
N SER A 915 -4.44 18.92 -55.29
CA SER A 915 -4.87 18.73 -56.67
C SER A 915 -5.93 19.78 -56.99
N GLY A 916 -5.64 20.60 -58.00
CA GLY A 916 -6.31 21.85 -58.33
C GLY A 916 -7.75 21.74 -58.84
N ASP A 917 -8.34 22.93 -58.95
CA ASP A 917 -9.52 23.36 -59.70
C ASP A 917 -10.38 22.28 -60.36
N TYR A 918 -11.59 22.10 -59.82
CA TYR A 918 -12.83 22.05 -60.62
C TYR A 918 -13.98 22.61 -59.78
N ASP A 919 -14.44 23.81 -60.13
CA ASP A 919 -15.80 24.25 -59.85
C ASP A 919 -16.76 23.32 -60.60
N GLY A 920 -17.64 22.66 -59.85
CA GLY A 920 -18.66 21.76 -60.37
C GLY A 920 -19.82 21.73 -59.40
N ASP A 921 -20.81 22.57 -59.68
CA ASP A 921 -22.14 22.56 -59.10
C ASP A 921 -22.76 21.16 -59.27
N ASP A 922 -23.16 20.49 -58.18
CA ASP A 922 -24.06 19.35 -58.29
C ASP A 922 -25.15 19.43 -57.22
N ASN A 923 -26.31 19.84 -57.73
CA ASN A 923 -27.57 20.00 -57.06
C ASN A 923 -28.37 18.73 -57.40
N GLY A 924 -28.53 17.82 -56.44
CA GLY A 924 -29.61 16.83 -56.45
C GLY A 924 -29.18 15.36 -56.33
N ASP A 925 -29.28 14.83 -55.11
CA ASP A 925 -30.06 13.59 -54.96
C ASP A 925 -30.71 13.52 -53.55
N ASN A 926 -32.03 13.68 -53.55
CA ASN A 926 -32.92 13.47 -52.41
C ASN A 926 -33.44 12.02 -52.49
N ASN A 927 -32.96 11.14 -51.59
CA ASN A 927 -33.76 10.16 -50.83
C ASN A 927 -32.95 8.91 -50.44
N SER A 928 -32.37 8.95 -49.24
CA SER A 928 -32.42 7.81 -48.32
C SER A 928 -32.59 8.38 -46.92
N GLY A 929 -33.77 8.16 -46.32
CA GLY A 929 -34.19 8.76 -45.05
C GLY A 929 -33.19 8.55 -43.92
N GLY A 930 -32.69 9.66 -43.38
CA GLY A 930 -31.79 9.72 -42.24
C GLY A 930 -31.52 11.17 -41.86
N SER A 931 -32.46 11.75 -41.10
CA SER A 931 -32.36 12.99 -40.31
C SER A 931 -31.21 13.98 -40.64
N LYS A 932 -31.52 15.03 -41.41
CA LYS A 932 -30.81 16.33 -41.27
C LYS A 932 -31.33 17.03 -40.01
N LEU A 933 -30.91 16.54 -38.84
CA LEU A 933 -31.06 17.15 -37.50
C LEU A 933 -30.38 16.21 -36.47
N THR A 934 -29.06 16.30 -36.28
CA THR A 934 -28.33 15.71 -35.11
C THR A 934 -26.87 16.18 -35.05
N ALA A 935 -26.62 17.48 -35.22
CA ALA A 935 -25.31 18.06 -34.89
C ALA A 935 -25.40 18.73 -33.50
N LEU A 936 -24.75 18.09 -32.51
CA LEU A 936 -24.53 18.49 -31.10
C LEU A 936 -25.58 18.02 -30.06
N GLU A 937 -25.58 16.73 -29.72
CA GLU A 937 -26.16 16.27 -28.45
C GLU A 937 -25.18 16.39 -27.25
N TYR A 938 -23.93 16.82 -27.48
CA TYR A 938 -22.89 16.84 -26.43
C TYR A 938 -21.90 18.01 -26.55
N ARG A 939 -21.52 18.60 -25.40
CA ARG A 939 -20.54 19.70 -25.29
C ARG A 939 -19.28 19.27 -24.53
N PRO A 940 -18.07 19.38 -25.12
CA PRO A 940 -16.80 19.04 -24.47
C PRO A 940 -16.43 20.05 -23.38
N SER A 941 -15.51 19.69 -22.47
CA SER A 941 -15.06 20.60 -21.39
C SER A 941 -14.38 21.86 -21.95
N PHE A 942 -13.57 21.70 -23.01
CA PHE A 942 -12.95 22.79 -23.73
C PHE A 942 -12.95 22.56 -25.23
N ILE A 943 -12.93 23.65 -25.98
CA ILE A 943 -12.73 23.66 -27.43
C ILE A 943 -11.47 24.46 -27.70
N PHE A 944 -10.54 23.90 -28.46
CA PHE A 944 -9.33 24.60 -28.90
C PHE A 944 -9.29 24.66 -30.43
N ASP A 945 -9.29 25.88 -30.97
CA ASP A 945 -9.18 26.13 -32.40
C ASP A 945 -7.70 26.15 -32.81
N ASN A 946 -7.28 25.10 -33.51
CA ASN A 946 -5.89 24.87 -33.93
C ASN A 946 -5.66 25.33 -35.38
N ASP A 947 -6.05 26.57 -35.67
CA ASP A 947 -5.99 27.16 -37.02
C ASP A 947 -4.67 27.90 -37.32
N THR A 948 -3.95 28.34 -36.28
CA THR A 948 -2.68 29.05 -36.43
C THR A 948 -1.51 28.09 -36.65
N ILE A 949 -0.54 28.49 -37.48
CA ILE A 949 0.72 27.76 -37.67
C ILE A 949 1.64 28.04 -36.47
N GLY A 950 2.20 27.00 -35.85
CA GLY A 950 3.11 27.08 -34.70
C GLY A 950 2.56 26.47 -33.41
N ASN A 951 3.34 26.49 -32.33
CA ASN A 951 2.97 25.89 -31.03
C ASN A 951 2.46 26.91 -29.99
N GLU A 952 2.58 28.21 -30.27
CA GLU A 952 2.34 29.28 -29.30
C GLU A 952 0.90 29.37 -28.82
N ALA A 953 -0.09 29.21 -29.72
CA ALA A 953 -1.50 29.21 -29.35
C ALA A 953 -1.86 28.04 -28.42
N ALA A 954 -1.29 26.85 -28.68
CA ALA A 954 -1.51 25.66 -27.86
C ALA A 954 -0.84 25.82 -26.48
N LYS A 955 0.35 26.44 -26.41
CA LYS A 955 1.01 26.77 -25.14
C LYS A 955 0.16 27.70 -24.28
N ARG A 956 -0.27 28.85 -24.82
CA ARG A 956 -1.12 29.81 -24.11
C ARG A 956 -2.44 29.19 -23.65
N PHE A 957 -3.01 28.30 -24.46
CA PHE A 957 -4.21 27.56 -24.07
C PHE A 957 -3.97 26.70 -22.82
N ALA A 958 -2.88 25.92 -22.78
CA ALA A 958 -2.54 25.13 -21.60
C ALA A 958 -2.26 26.00 -20.37
N GLU A 959 -1.52 27.09 -20.54
CA GLU A 959 -1.21 28.02 -19.46
C GLU A 959 -2.45 28.67 -18.87
N ARG A 960 -3.41 29.04 -19.73
CA ARG A 960 -4.62 29.74 -19.32
C ARG A 960 -5.70 28.82 -18.74
N TYR A 961 -5.87 27.63 -19.29
CA TYR A 961 -7.04 26.78 -18.99
C TYR A 961 -6.69 25.46 -18.31
N LEU A 962 -5.47 24.93 -18.48
CA LEU A 962 -5.08 23.62 -17.95
C LEU A 962 -4.18 23.72 -16.71
N LEU A 963 -3.18 24.61 -16.70
CA LEU A 963 -2.30 24.84 -15.54
C LEU A 963 -3.04 25.30 -14.27
N PRO A 964 -4.13 26.10 -14.32
CA PRO A 964 -4.84 26.51 -13.11
C PRO A 964 -5.32 25.35 -12.24
N PHE A 965 -5.53 24.16 -12.80
CA PHE A 965 -5.91 22.97 -12.02
C PHE A 965 -4.85 22.48 -11.03
N PHE A 966 -3.60 22.95 -11.14
CA PHE A 966 -2.49 22.66 -10.22
C PHE A 966 -2.19 23.80 -9.25
N HIS A 967 -3.05 24.83 -9.20
CA HIS A 967 -2.87 25.92 -8.25
C HIS A 967 -3.02 25.42 -6.81
N ARG A 968 -2.15 25.87 -5.89
CA ARG A 968 -2.18 25.44 -4.48
C ARG A 968 -3.51 25.72 -3.79
N ASP A 969 -4.25 26.71 -4.29
CA ASP A 969 -5.58 27.07 -3.77
C ASP A 969 -6.64 25.99 -3.98
N LEU A 970 -6.56 25.22 -5.08
CA LEU A 970 -7.47 24.08 -5.29
C LEU A 970 -7.21 22.98 -4.28
N GLN A 971 -5.95 22.67 -4.00
CA GLN A 971 -5.59 21.70 -2.95
C GLN A 971 -6.06 22.19 -1.58
N ARG A 972 -5.79 23.45 -1.25
CA ARG A 972 -6.24 24.07 0.00
C ARG A 972 -7.77 24.00 0.13
N LEU A 973 -8.52 24.22 -0.96
CA LEU A 973 -9.98 24.08 -0.96
C LEU A 973 -10.42 22.62 -0.78
N ALA A 974 -9.73 21.68 -1.43
CA ALA A 974 -10.00 20.24 -1.29
C ALA A 974 -9.78 19.76 0.16
N ASP A 975 -8.73 20.25 0.82
CA ASP A 975 -8.40 19.92 2.21
C ASP A 975 -9.47 20.43 3.20
N MET A 976 -10.28 21.42 2.81
CA MET A 976 -11.41 21.89 3.62
C MET A 976 -12.60 20.92 3.58
N VAL A 977 -12.68 20.02 2.60
CA VAL A 977 -13.76 19.03 2.47
C VAL A 977 -13.35 17.72 3.15
N HIS A 978 -13.73 17.56 4.41
CA HIS A 978 -13.42 16.33 5.14
C HIS A 978 -14.48 15.23 4.89
N PRO A 979 -14.06 13.95 4.91
CA PRO A 979 -14.99 12.83 4.93
C PRO A 979 -15.70 12.71 6.29
N VAL A 980 -16.91 12.17 6.25
CA VAL A 980 -17.79 11.83 7.37
C VAL A 980 -18.31 10.42 7.11
N PRO A 981 -17.70 9.39 7.73
CA PRO A 981 -18.15 8.02 7.55
C PRO A 981 -19.51 7.78 8.20
N GLY A 982 -20.33 6.90 7.61
CA GLY A 982 -21.60 6.46 8.18
C GLY A 982 -22.70 7.52 8.18
N PHE A 983 -22.57 8.56 7.35
CA PHE A 983 -23.57 9.60 7.16
C PHE A 983 -24.02 9.65 5.68
N PRO A 984 -25.29 9.91 5.36
CA PRO A 984 -26.44 9.94 6.28
C PRO A 984 -26.87 8.54 6.76
N ARG A 985 -26.24 7.47 6.23
CA ARG A 985 -26.50 6.08 6.58
C ARG A 985 -25.18 5.33 6.84
N PRO A 986 -25.21 4.22 7.59
CA PRO A 986 -24.08 3.29 7.67
C PRO A 986 -23.59 2.90 6.26
N ASP A 987 -22.29 2.69 6.10
CA ASP A 987 -21.61 2.28 4.86
C ASP A 987 -21.40 3.36 3.77
N ILE A 988 -21.74 4.64 4.03
CA ILE A 988 -21.48 5.75 3.09
C ILE A 988 -20.29 6.61 3.57
N GLU A 989 -19.38 6.97 2.65
CA GLU A 989 -18.32 7.97 2.91
C GLU A 989 -18.79 9.36 2.45
N PHE A 990 -19.55 10.06 3.29
CA PHE A 990 -20.05 11.39 2.94
C PHE A 990 -18.95 12.45 2.96
N ARG A 991 -18.98 13.40 2.03
CA ARG A 991 -18.03 14.52 1.96
C ARG A 991 -18.75 15.83 2.24
N HIS A 992 -18.41 16.49 3.34
CA HIS A 992 -19.11 17.68 3.79
C HIS A 992 -18.62 18.95 3.06
N VAL A 993 -19.14 19.22 1.86
CA VAL A 993 -18.70 20.34 1.00
C VAL A 993 -18.97 21.71 1.64
N LEU A 994 -20.10 21.86 2.34
CA LEU A 994 -20.44 23.10 3.04
C LEU A 994 -19.42 23.52 4.10
N ASN A 995 -18.58 22.60 4.59
CA ASN A 995 -17.48 22.92 5.50
C ASN A 995 -16.52 23.97 4.93
N ILE A 996 -16.38 24.06 3.60
CA ILE A 996 -15.61 25.13 2.94
C ILE A 996 -16.08 26.51 3.41
N SER A 997 -17.40 26.74 3.47
CA SER A 997 -17.96 28.03 3.87
C SER A 997 -17.85 28.30 5.37
N GLN A 998 -17.70 27.24 6.17
CA GLN A 998 -17.57 27.31 7.64
C GLN A 998 -16.13 27.56 8.09
N GLN A 999 -15.16 27.41 7.20
CA GLN A 999 -13.75 27.71 7.48
C GLN A 999 -13.38 29.15 7.12
N LEU A 1000 -12.49 29.74 7.92
CA LEU A 1000 -12.00 31.09 7.73
C LEU A 1000 -11.37 31.26 6.34
N GLY A 1001 -11.93 32.17 5.54
CA GLY A 1001 -11.48 32.47 4.18
C GLY A 1001 -11.85 31.42 3.13
N GLY A 1002 -12.48 30.30 3.51
CA GLY A 1002 -12.83 29.22 2.58
C GLY A 1002 -13.90 29.63 1.56
N LEU A 1003 -14.93 30.37 1.97
CA LEU A 1003 -15.94 30.92 1.05
C LEU A 1003 -15.29 31.85 0.02
N ALA A 1004 -14.50 32.83 0.46
CA ALA A 1004 -13.85 33.79 -0.44
C ALA A 1004 -12.90 33.11 -1.44
N LEU A 1005 -12.19 32.07 -0.99
CA LEU A 1005 -11.33 31.23 -1.82
C LEU A 1005 -12.16 30.46 -2.87
N CYS A 1006 -13.22 29.79 -2.45
CA CYS A 1006 -14.13 29.05 -3.32
C CYS A 1006 -14.70 29.95 -4.42
N ILE A 1007 -15.19 31.15 -4.05
CA ILE A 1007 -15.76 32.09 -5.03
C ILE A 1007 -14.69 32.60 -5.99
N SER A 1008 -13.47 32.90 -5.51
CA SER A 1008 -12.37 33.31 -6.36
C SER A 1008 -12.04 32.25 -7.42
N LEU A 1009 -12.05 30.99 -7.00
CA LEU A 1009 -11.80 29.84 -7.86
C LEU A 1009 -12.96 29.60 -8.84
N LEU A 1010 -14.22 29.67 -8.41
CA LEU A 1010 -15.38 29.61 -9.32
C LEU A 1010 -15.30 30.71 -10.38
N GLN A 1011 -14.98 31.94 -10.00
CA GLN A 1011 -14.84 33.05 -10.94
C GLN A 1011 -13.73 32.80 -11.96
N THR A 1012 -12.58 32.26 -11.52
CA THR A 1012 -11.39 32.06 -12.35
C THR A 1012 -11.52 30.85 -13.29
N HIS A 1013 -12.22 29.79 -12.85
CA HIS A 1013 -12.37 28.55 -13.61
C HIS A 1013 -13.56 28.56 -14.58
N PHE A 1014 -14.40 29.60 -14.57
CA PHE A 1014 -15.47 29.75 -15.54
C PHE A 1014 -14.88 29.92 -16.96
N THR A 1015 -15.34 29.08 -17.89
CA THR A 1015 -14.86 29.10 -19.29
C THR A 1015 -15.59 30.12 -20.16
N GLY A 1016 -16.77 30.57 -19.72
CA GLY A 1016 -17.54 31.60 -20.40
C GLY A 1016 -17.03 33.01 -20.09
N ASP A 1017 -17.71 33.99 -20.67
CA ASP A 1017 -17.48 35.40 -20.39
C ASP A 1017 -18.55 35.89 -19.41
N TRP A 1018 -18.14 36.28 -18.21
CA TRP A 1018 -19.06 36.80 -17.18
C TRP A 1018 -19.83 38.04 -17.66
N ALA A 1019 -19.29 38.81 -18.60
CA ALA A 1019 -20.00 39.96 -19.17
C ALA A 1019 -21.20 39.57 -20.06
N LYS A 1020 -21.31 38.30 -20.43
CA LYS A 1020 -22.40 37.74 -21.24
C LYS A 1020 -23.37 36.87 -20.44
N VAL A 1021 -23.27 36.90 -19.11
CA VAL A 1021 -24.16 36.17 -18.21
C VAL A 1021 -25.21 37.14 -17.70
N ASP A 1022 -26.48 36.82 -17.87
CA ASP A 1022 -27.58 37.69 -17.46
C ASP A 1022 -28.02 37.39 -16.02
N VAL A 1023 -27.90 36.13 -15.59
CA VAL A 1023 -28.36 35.69 -14.27
C VAL A 1023 -27.59 34.47 -13.76
N VAL A 1024 -27.36 34.44 -12.45
CA VAL A 1024 -26.90 33.23 -11.73
C VAL A 1024 -28.13 32.54 -11.13
N ALA A 1025 -28.33 31.26 -11.41
CA ALA A 1025 -29.42 30.48 -10.85
C ALA A 1025 -28.89 29.43 -9.86
N CYS A 1026 -29.65 29.11 -8.82
CA CYS A 1026 -29.31 28.06 -7.86
C CYS A 1026 -30.55 27.43 -7.25
N CYS A 1027 -30.38 26.20 -6.75
CA CYS A 1027 -31.47 25.37 -6.20
C CYS A 1027 -31.00 24.74 -4.89
N GLU A 1028 -31.83 24.78 -3.85
CA GLU A 1028 -31.54 24.25 -2.49
C GLU A 1028 -30.58 25.07 -1.62
N ALA A 1029 -30.59 24.78 -0.32
CA ALA A 1029 -29.92 25.58 0.70
C ALA A 1029 -28.37 25.62 0.57
N GLY A 1030 -27.74 24.54 0.13
CA GLY A 1030 -26.28 24.47 0.01
C GLY A 1030 -25.72 25.35 -1.10
N SER A 1031 -26.35 25.30 -2.28
CA SER A 1031 -25.96 26.11 -3.43
C SER A 1031 -26.21 27.62 -3.21
N PHE A 1032 -27.19 28.01 -2.38
CA PHE A 1032 -27.45 29.42 -2.05
C PHE A 1032 -26.23 30.14 -1.48
N VAL A 1033 -25.42 29.45 -0.67
CA VAL A 1033 -24.21 30.02 -0.05
C VAL A 1033 -23.19 30.44 -1.12
N TYR A 1034 -22.89 29.55 -2.06
CA TYR A 1034 -21.90 29.80 -3.10
C TYR A 1034 -22.42 30.71 -4.21
N ALA A 1035 -23.66 30.48 -4.65
CA ALA A 1035 -24.27 31.25 -5.73
C ALA A 1035 -24.48 32.72 -5.34
N SER A 1036 -24.95 33.00 -4.12
CA SER A 1036 -25.15 34.38 -3.65
C SER A 1036 -23.84 35.15 -3.53
N ALA A 1037 -22.81 34.52 -2.98
CA ALA A 1037 -21.49 35.13 -2.86
C ALA A 1037 -20.82 35.35 -4.22
N LEU A 1038 -21.01 34.42 -5.18
CA LEU A 1038 -20.54 34.60 -6.55
C LEU A 1038 -21.27 35.72 -7.27
N ALA A 1039 -22.60 35.72 -7.27
CA ALA A 1039 -23.45 36.73 -7.90
C ALA A 1039 -23.15 38.15 -7.39
N SER A 1040 -22.95 38.29 -6.07
CA SER A 1040 -22.53 39.55 -5.44
C SER A 1040 -21.15 40.01 -5.94
N ARG A 1041 -20.18 39.09 -6.04
CA ARG A 1041 -18.81 39.41 -6.47
C ARG A 1041 -18.71 39.81 -7.94
N ILE A 1042 -19.51 39.20 -8.81
CA ILE A 1042 -19.54 39.51 -10.25
C ILE A 1042 -20.58 40.57 -10.63
N ASN A 1043 -21.40 41.01 -9.66
CA ASN A 1043 -22.46 42.00 -9.82
C ASN A 1043 -23.53 41.61 -10.87
N ILE A 1044 -24.07 40.39 -10.75
CA ILE A 1044 -25.11 39.82 -11.63
C ILE A 1044 -26.33 39.41 -10.78
N PRO A 1045 -27.57 39.53 -11.28
CA PRO A 1045 -28.77 39.05 -10.58
C PRO A 1045 -28.71 37.58 -10.17
N LEU A 1046 -29.34 37.25 -9.03
CA LEU A 1046 -29.47 35.89 -8.51
C LEU A 1046 -30.93 35.41 -8.62
N ALA A 1047 -31.16 34.31 -9.33
CA ALA A 1047 -32.44 33.62 -9.43
C ALA A 1047 -32.48 32.41 -8.48
N LEU A 1048 -33.42 32.43 -7.53
CA LEU A 1048 -33.60 31.36 -6.54
C LEU A 1048 -34.67 30.38 -7.01
N ILE A 1049 -34.30 29.10 -7.14
CA ILE A 1049 -35.22 27.98 -7.34
C ILE A 1049 -35.47 27.34 -5.98
N ARG A 1050 -36.74 27.17 -5.62
CA ARG A 1050 -37.16 26.71 -4.29
C ARG A 1050 -38.17 25.58 -4.39
N GLU A 1051 -38.37 24.86 -3.29
CA GLU A 1051 -39.51 23.95 -3.17
C GLU A 1051 -40.84 24.68 -3.40
N ALA A 1052 -41.81 23.96 -3.97
CA ALA A 1052 -43.12 24.50 -4.30
C ALA A 1052 -43.87 25.05 -3.07
N GLY A 1053 -44.57 26.17 -3.24
CA GLY A 1053 -45.28 26.88 -2.18
C GLY A 1053 -44.41 27.83 -1.35
N LYS A 1054 -43.16 28.07 -1.76
CA LYS A 1054 -42.23 29.00 -1.08
C LYS A 1054 -41.99 30.29 -1.87
N LEU A 1055 -42.55 30.41 -3.08
CA LEU A 1055 -42.49 31.62 -3.92
C LEU A 1055 -43.90 32.18 -4.18
N PRO A 1056 -44.04 33.52 -4.34
CA PRO A 1056 -45.31 34.12 -4.71
C PRO A 1056 -45.68 33.78 -6.17
N PRO A 1057 -46.96 33.48 -6.48
CA PRO A 1057 -47.41 33.22 -7.85
C PRO A 1057 -47.38 34.49 -8.73
N PRO A 1058 -47.21 34.39 -10.06
CA PRO A 1058 -47.18 33.15 -10.85
C PRO A 1058 -45.80 32.45 -10.86
N THR A 1059 -45.81 31.12 -10.65
CA THR A 1059 -44.61 30.27 -10.72
C THR A 1059 -44.65 29.32 -11.92
N VAL A 1060 -43.48 28.78 -12.27
CA VAL A 1060 -43.29 27.60 -13.14
C VAL A 1060 -42.76 26.48 -12.25
N SER A 1061 -43.17 25.24 -12.49
CA SER A 1061 -42.85 24.11 -11.61
C SER A 1061 -42.48 22.83 -12.37
N VAL A 1062 -41.61 22.02 -11.77
CA VAL A 1062 -41.15 20.71 -12.26
C VAL A 1062 -41.02 19.72 -11.11
N LEU A 1063 -41.29 18.44 -11.38
CA LEU A 1063 -41.08 17.35 -10.44
C LEU A 1063 -39.59 17.00 -10.35
N LYS A 1064 -39.09 16.92 -9.13
CA LYS A 1064 -37.73 16.51 -8.79
C LYS A 1064 -37.79 15.18 -8.02
N SER A 1065 -37.11 14.17 -8.55
CA SER A 1065 -36.89 12.92 -7.84
C SER A 1065 -35.87 13.13 -6.72
N THR A 1066 -36.10 12.54 -5.54
CA THR A 1066 -35.18 12.63 -4.40
C THR A 1066 -33.77 12.15 -4.78
N SER A 1067 -32.77 12.90 -4.31
CA SER A 1067 -31.36 12.61 -4.54
C SER A 1067 -30.90 11.42 -3.67
N HIS A 1068 -29.80 10.78 -4.07
CA HIS A 1068 -29.20 9.66 -3.32
C HIS A 1068 -28.77 10.05 -1.89
N ILE A 1069 -28.49 11.34 -1.66
CA ILE A 1069 -27.98 11.89 -0.39
C ILE A 1069 -29.13 12.32 0.54
N SER A 1070 -30.30 12.66 -0.02
CA SER A 1070 -31.43 13.24 0.74
C SER A 1070 -32.42 12.22 1.29
N SER A 1071 -32.33 10.94 0.90
CA SER A 1071 -33.29 9.93 1.37
C SER A 1071 -32.82 9.34 2.72
N SER A 1072 -33.57 9.57 3.79
CA SER A 1072 -33.40 8.86 5.08
C SER A 1072 -34.33 7.64 5.20
N THR A 1073 -35.25 7.45 4.25
CA THR A 1073 -36.20 6.31 4.20
C THR A 1073 -36.41 5.85 2.75
N SER A 1074 -36.86 4.61 2.57
CA SER A 1074 -37.19 3.95 1.29
C SER A 1074 -38.42 4.53 0.57
N ASP A 1075 -38.77 5.80 0.80
CA ASP A 1075 -39.93 6.43 0.20
C ASP A 1075 -39.54 7.19 -1.08
N ASN A 1076 -40.12 6.76 -2.20
CA ASN A 1076 -40.13 7.49 -3.47
C ASN A 1076 -41.01 8.76 -3.37
N SER A 1077 -40.74 9.64 -2.41
CA SER A 1077 -41.39 10.95 -2.37
C SER A 1077 -40.86 11.80 -3.54
N LYS A 1078 -41.78 12.38 -4.32
CA LYS A 1078 -41.44 13.31 -5.40
C LYS A 1078 -41.57 14.72 -4.84
N GLU A 1079 -40.48 15.48 -4.83
CA GLU A 1079 -40.50 16.90 -4.47
C GLU A 1079 -40.84 17.72 -5.72
N THR A 1080 -41.48 18.88 -5.55
CA THR A 1080 -41.70 19.81 -6.67
C THR A 1080 -40.88 21.05 -6.42
N ILE A 1081 -40.08 21.47 -7.42
CA ILE A 1081 -39.33 22.73 -7.39
C ILE A 1081 -40.01 23.76 -8.29
N GLU A 1082 -39.91 25.02 -7.91
CA GLU A 1082 -40.53 26.15 -8.61
C GLU A 1082 -39.62 27.38 -8.68
N MET A 1083 -39.90 28.22 -9.67
CA MET A 1083 -39.27 29.52 -9.89
C MET A 1083 -40.35 30.52 -10.31
N GLY A 1084 -40.18 31.80 -9.98
CA GLY A 1084 -41.07 32.85 -10.48
C GLY A 1084 -41.07 32.86 -12.02
N ARG A 1085 -42.25 32.94 -12.63
CA ARG A 1085 -42.42 32.81 -14.09
C ARG A 1085 -41.62 33.83 -14.89
N ASP A 1086 -41.61 35.06 -14.41
CA ASP A 1086 -40.98 36.20 -15.09
C ASP A 1086 -39.63 36.59 -14.45
N LEU A 1087 -39.06 35.68 -13.64
CA LEU A 1087 -37.79 35.93 -12.94
C LEU A 1087 -36.60 36.02 -13.89
N ILE A 1088 -36.61 35.22 -14.95
CA ILE A 1088 -35.54 35.16 -15.96
C ILE A 1088 -36.14 35.49 -17.33
N PRO A 1089 -35.64 36.50 -18.05
CA PRO A 1089 -36.09 36.81 -19.40
C PRO A 1089 -35.86 35.62 -20.35
N ARG A 1090 -36.81 35.37 -21.26
CA ARG A 1090 -36.68 34.30 -22.26
C ARG A 1090 -35.42 34.49 -23.11
N GLY A 1091 -34.69 33.41 -23.35
CA GLY A 1091 -33.42 33.43 -24.08
C GLY A 1091 -32.21 34.02 -23.33
N ALA A 1092 -32.35 34.36 -22.05
CA ALA A 1092 -31.24 34.84 -21.24
C ALA A 1092 -30.14 33.78 -21.03
N SER A 1093 -28.90 34.25 -20.87
CA SER A 1093 -27.74 33.45 -20.53
C SER A 1093 -27.68 33.19 -19.02
N VAL A 1094 -27.75 31.92 -18.63
CA VAL A 1094 -27.87 31.49 -17.23
C VAL A 1094 -26.66 30.67 -16.80
N VAL A 1095 -26.04 31.06 -15.67
CA VAL A 1095 -25.07 30.20 -14.97
C VAL A 1095 -25.75 29.56 -13.76
N VAL A 1096 -25.94 28.24 -13.81
CA VAL A 1096 -26.44 27.47 -12.67
C VAL A 1096 -25.26 27.12 -11.76
N VAL A 1097 -25.34 27.50 -10.49
CA VAL A 1097 -24.34 27.13 -9.48
C VAL A 1097 -24.94 26.10 -8.53
N ASP A 1098 -24.25 24.98 -8.37
CA ASP A 1098 -24.62 23.90 -7.46
C ASP A 1098 -23.46 23.58 -6.52
N ASP A 1099 -23.74 23.10 -5.31
CA ASP A 1099 -22.67 22.68 -4.40
C ASP A 1099 -22.12 21.29 -4.77
N VAL A 1100 -23.00 20.36 -5.15
CA VAL A 1100 -22.64 18.96 -5.41
C VAL A 1100 -23.27 18.38 -6.69
N LEU A 1101 -22.42 17.91 -7.60
CA LEU A 1101 -22.83 16.99 -8.68
C LEU A 1101 -22.58 15.53 -8.28
N ALA A 1102 -23.63 14.84 -7.83
CA ALA A 1102 -23.63 13.40 -7.58
C ALA A 1102 -24.43 12.65 -8.67
N THR A 1103 -25.69 12.27 -8.39
CA THR A 1103 -26.54 11.55 -9.36
C THR A 1103 -27.06 12.40 -10.52
N GLY A 1104 -26.94 13.73 -10.46
CA GLY A 1104 -27.43 14.64 -11.50
C GLY A 1104 -28.95 14.90 -11.50
N LYS A 1105 -29.74 14.25 -10.63
CA LYS A 1105 -31.21 14.40 -10.57
C LYS A 1105 -31.66 15.85 -10.31
N THR A 1106 -31.01 16.55 -9.37
CA THR A 1106 -31.32 17.94 -9.04
C THR A 1106 -31.10 18.85 -10.24
N LEU A 1107 -29.93 18.76 -10.89
CA LEU A 1107 -29.62 19.53 -12.10
C LEU A 1107 -30.55 19.19 -13.26
N CYS A 1108 -30.96 17.94 -13.44
CA CYS A 1108 -31.97 17.59 -14.46
C CYS A 1108 -33.28 18.35 -14.23
N ALA A 1109 -33.78 18.39 -12.98
CA ALA A 1109 -35.00 19.11 -12.64
C ALA A 1109 -34.85 20.64 -12.84
N VAL A 1110 -33.69 21.21 -12.47
CA VAL A 1110 -33.37 22.62 -12.68
C VAL A 1110 -33.35 22.96 -14.18
N LEU A 1111 -32.69 22.14 -15.01
CA LEU A 1111 -32.61 22.37 -16.45
C LEU A 1111 -33.99 22.22 -17.13
N GLN A 1112 -34.80 21.25 -16.72
CA GLN A 1112 -36.19 21.13 -17.19
C GLN A 1112 -37.03 22.35 -16.79
N LEU A 1113 -36.78 22.93 -15.61
CA LEU A 1113 -37.49 24.11 -15.15
C LEU A 1113 -37.10 25.36 -15.96
N LEU A 1114 -35.81 25.52 -16.27
CA LEU A 1114 -35.29 26.59 -17.13
C LEU A 1114 -35.81 26.46 -18.56
N ASP A 1115 -35.86 25.26 -19.12
CA ASP A 1115 -36.43 24.99 -20.44
C ASP A 1115 -37.91 25.40 -20.51
N LYS A 1116 -38.71 25.04 -19.50
CA LYS A 1116 -40.11 25.50 -19.37
C LYS A 1116 -40.24 27.02 -19.23
N ALA A 1117 -39.23 27.69 -18.68
CA ALA A 1117 -39.17 29.14 -18.60
C ALA A 1117 -38.73 29.80 -19.92
N GLY A 1118 -38.39 29.01 -20.95
CA GLY A 1118 -37.97 29.49 -22.27
C GLY A 1118 -36.46 29.76 -22.36
N ILE A 1119 -35.65 29.07 -21.57
CA ILE A 1119 -34.18 29.11 -21.61
C ILE A 1119 -33.66 27.81 -22.22
N GLY A 1120 -33.20 27.89 -23.47
CA GLY A 1120 -32.60 26.74 -24.17
C GLY A 1120 -31.28 26.28 -23.52
N ALA A 1121 -30.99 24.99 -23.60
CA ALA A 1121 -29.81 24.36 -23.02
C ALA A 1121 -28.47 24.99 -23.48
N GLU A 1122 -28.43 25.54 -24.69
CA GLU A 1122 -27.29 26.25 -25.26
C GLU A 1122 -26.93 27.55 -24.52
N ASN A 1123 -27.91 28.15 -23.83
CA ASN A 1123 -27.75 29.36 -23.03
C ASN A 1123 -27.47 29.06 -21.55
N VAL A 1124 -27.35 27.79 -21.17
CA VAL A 1124 -27.08 27.38 -19.79
C VAL A 1124 -25.65 26.87 -19.65
N SER A 1125 -24.96 27.33 -18.60
CA SER A 1125 -23.71 26.73 -18.11
C SER A 1125 -23.84 26.36 -16.64
N ILE A 1126 -23.26 25.24 -16.24
CA ILE A 1126 -23.30 24.72 -14.87
C ILE A 1126 -21.90 24.81 -14.26
N MET A 1127 -21.83 25.37 -13.05
CA MET A 1127 -20.64 25.34 -12.21
C MET A 1127 -20.96 24.60 -10.91
N VAL A 1128 -20.20 23.57 -10.58
CA VAL A 1128 -20.36 22.81 -9.32
C VAL A 1128 -19.13 22.90 -8.45
N VAL A 1129 -19.30 23.03 -7.13
CA VAL A 1129 -18.17 23.09 -6.19
C VAL A 1129 -17.47 21.73 -6.10
N ALA A 1130 -18.22 20.64 -5.95
CA ALA A 1130 -17.67 19.28 -5.94
C ALA A 1130 -18.46 18.32 -6.83
N GLU A 1131 -17.76 17.43 -7.51
CA GLU A 1131 -18.35 16.34 -8.29
C GLU A 1131 -17.93 14.98 -7.73
N PHE A 1132 -18.87 14.03 -7.77
CA PHE A 1132 -18.72 12.63 -7.37
C PHE A 1132 -19.00 11.72 -8.57
N PRO A 1133 -17.99 11.44 -9.41
CA PRO A 1133 -18.19 10.76 -10.69
C PRO A 1133 -18.78 9.36 -10.56
N VAL A 1134 -18.57 8.67 -9.43
CA VAL A 1134 -19.06 7.30 -9.20
C VAL A 1134 -20.59 7.19 -9.36
N HIS A 1135 -21.32 8.27 -9.09
CA HIS A 1135 -22.79 8.32 -9.19
C HIS A 1135 -23.31 8.66 -10.60
N ARG A 1136 -22.42 8.81 -11.59
CA ARG A 1136 -22.76 8.95 -13.02
C ARG A 1136 -23.69 10.14 -13.35
N GLY A 1137 -23.61 11.25 -12.61
CA GLY A 1137 -24.50 12.40 -12.82
C GLY A 1137 -24.42 13.03 -14.21
N ARG A 1138 -23.22 13.10 -14.82
CA ARG A 1138 -23.05 13.57 -16.21
C ARG A 1138 -23.72 12.67 -17.23
N GLU A 1139 -23.71 11.36 -16.99
CA GLU A 1139 -24.40 10.38 -17.84
C GLU A 1139 -25.91 10.57 -17.77
N LEU A 1140 -26.46 10.78 -16.57
CA LEU A 1140 -27.89 11.05 -16.38
C LEU A 1140 -28.34 12.31 -17.14
N LEU A 1141 -27.57 13.42 -17.04
CA LEU A 1141 -27.85 14.66 -17.77
C LEU A 1141 -27.90 14.42 -19.28
N ARG A 1142 -26.94 13.65 -19.82
CA ARG A 1142 -26.92 13.29 -21.25
C ARG A 1142 -28.16 12.48 -21.63
N GLN A 1143 -28.51 11.45 -20.86
CA GLN A 1143 -29.68 10.60 -21.13
C GLN A 1143 -31.02 11.37 -21.12
N HIS A 1144 -31.08 12.49 -20.40
CA HIS A 1144 -32.27 13.36 -20.33
C HIS A 1144 -32.26 14.51 -21.36
N GLY A 1145 -31.36 14.46 -22.36
CA GLY A 1145 -31.28 15.46 -23.43
C GLY A 1145 -30.48 16.72 -23.09
N PHE A 1146 -29.81 16.75 -21.93
CA PHE A 1146 -29.01 17.90 -21.49
C PHE A 1146 -27.50 17.74 -21.76
N GLY A 1147 -27.10 16.83 -22.64
CA GLY A 1147 -25.68 16.60 -22.96
C GLY A 1147 -24.98 17.83 -23.57
N GLY A 1148 -25.73 18.74 -24.20
CA GLY A 1148 -25.21 20.00 -24.76
C GLY A 1148 -24.90 21.09 -23.72
N VAL A 1149 -25.29 20.91 -22.45
CA VAL A 1149 -25.02 21.88 -21.37
C VAL A 1149 -23.57 21.78 -20.92
N ASN A 1150 -22.89 22.92 -20.78
CA ASN A 1150 -21.52 22.93 -20.27
C ASN A 1150 -21.51 22.68 -18.76
N VAL A 1151 -20.77 21.68 -18.28
CA VAL A 1151 -20.68 21.35 -16.84
C VAL A 1151 -19.23 21.40 -16.39
N GLN A 1152 -18.93 22.35 -15.49
CA GLN A 1152 -17.60 22.55 -14.91
C GLN A 1152 -17.62 22.27 -13.41
N SER A 1153 -16.66 21.45 -12.95
CA SER A 1153 -16.56 21.07 -11.54
C SER A 1153 -15.28 21.63 -10.95
N LEU A 1154 -15.36 22.23 -9.77
CA LEU A 1154 -14.19 22.82 -9.13
C LEU A 1154 -13.35 21.76 -8.41
N LEU A 1155 -13.96 20.83 -7.69
CA LEU A 1155 -13.32 19.69 -7.02
C LEU A 1155 -13.90 18.37 -7.53
N VAL A 1156 -13.10 17.30 -7.51
CA VAL A 1156 -13.53 15.94 -7.87
C VAL A 1156 -13.11 15.00 -6.74
N PHE A 1157 -14.05 14.29 -6.16
CA PHE A 1157 -13.77 13.33 -5.09
C PHE A 1157 -14.22 11.92 -5.48
N GLY A 1158 -13.45 10.93 -5.05
CA GLY A 1158 -13.94 9.56 -4.98
C GLY A 1158 -14.54 9.26 -3.61
N GLY A 1159 -15.48 8.33 -3.59
CA GLY A 1159 -16.29 7.94 -2.43
C GLY A 1159 -17.63 7.44 -2.92
N ALA A 1160 -18.06 6.26 -2.46
CA ALA A 1160 -19.34 5.62 -2.77
C ALA A 1160 -20.34 5.82 -1.62
#